data_AF-A0A9D8I747-F1
#
_entry.id   AF-A0A9D8I747-F1
#
_cell.length_a   1.000
_cell.length_b   1.000
_cell.length_c   1.000
_cell.angle_alpha   90.00
_cell.angle_beta   90.00
_cell.angle_gamma   90.00
#
_symmetry.space_group_name_H-M   'P 1'
#
loop_
_entity.id
_entity.type
_entity.pdbx_description
1 polymer ?
#
loop_
_entity_poly.entity_id
_entity_poly.type
_entity_poly.pdbx_seq_one_letter_code
_entity_poly.pdbx_strand_id
1 'polypeptide(L)'
;MLALNSRVFRLSSAIETRHLPGGTRLLKQTTRGEYLALDAEQQRSLDQFDGKRSVQEVLHGLLQLDPPVRVRGFYDLVLAAHLKGFISDTAEPTQTVMFLKQAGARIRPGLSIGLSLAMILAGCGVMASSSLVTGTMPDGWLAVAFWVALGLSLANALAGCVLCNFGRLVGGLRIRFDRGLPFFAVDLRDAFMGGRICELCVAFRALSAPFLLAMVAALIQSPTGLLASGLAAVVLACPFGDTPAHALLHALLRKDYQLPKCAARFLSRKLVAQIFNWKDQLVEEKYFLVYSTYAILWLGAVYQYGARRLQAQEGVLSSLFTNEVGEATRWLSLVGFALLAAVVMLPVLYVAWILARGLWRLAAPSLMAAERAAHERPAGMARPVESEVVRFLGSTLLLGQLPPDDLRQVAASMKFLTVEAGTMVIRERDRGEAMFVVYSGRVEVLKETEAGDQMFVANLGTGDVFGEVALLENLPRTRSVKAVEATQLFALTRADFDRLLVSALGTKTIRDAVQVCAFLRRNPLFAEWHPQPLLRASSAFTFRDFKPGDRVIEENKANDSFWLVHEGQFEVRVQGQHKRTLGPGDFCGEISLLRNQPASAQVTAVGAGRCLRLGKEDFLRLVSQDFVTGLTLENVLDQRLTATAS
;
A
#
# COMPACT_ATOMS: atom_id res chain seq x y z
N MET A 1 -0.29 -8.25 7.50
CA MET A 1 0.87 -8.50 6.61
C MET A 1 1.57 -9.82 6.94
N LEU A 2 1.98 -10.10 8.18
CA LEU A 2 2.50 -11.44 8.58
C LEU A 2 1.55 -12.60 8.23
N ALA A 3 0.23 -12.41 8.39
CA ALA A 3 -0.79 -13.36 7.96
C ALA A 3 -0.93 -13.51 6.42
N LEU A 4 -0.33 -12.61 5.63
CA LEU A 4 -0.35 -12.65 4.17
C LEU A 4 0.79 -13.53 3.63
N ASN A 5 1.96 -13.54 4.31
CA ASN A 5 3.15 -14.30 3.89
C ASN A 5 2.92 -15.81 3.81
N SER A 6 2.15 -16.33 4.76
CA SER A 6 1.81 -17.75 4.88
C SER A 6 0.58 -18.16 4.04
N ARG A 7 -0.15 -17.19 3.46
CA ARG A 7 -1.31 -17.50 2.63
C ARG A 7 -0.87 -17.96 1.25
N VAL A 8 -1.52 -19.03 0.80
CA VAL A 8 -1.39 -19.57 -0.54
C VAL A 8 -2.45 -18.93 -1.42
N PHE A 9 -1.99 -18.28 -2.48
CA PHE A 9 -2.88 -17.63 -3.44
C PHE A 9 -2.84 -18.36 -4.78
N ARG A 10 -3.93 -18.20 -5.55
CA ARG A 10 -4.02 -18.63 -6.94
C ARG A 10 -4.41 -17.47 -7.82
N LEU A 11 -3.85 -17.45 -9.03
CA LEU A 11 -4.28 -16.52 -10.07
C LEU A 11 -5.72 -16.84 -10.50
N SER A 12 -6.54 -15.80 -10.68
CA SER A 12 -7.90 -15.94 -11.20
C SER A 12 -7.87 -16.42 -12.65
N SER A 13 -8.78 -17.34 -13.01
CA SER A 13 -8.97 -17.77 -14.40
C SER A 13 -9.78 -16.76 -15.23
N ALA A 14 -10.40 -15.78 -14.57
CA ALA A 14 -11.30 -14.80 -15.17
C ALA A 14 -10.57 -13.49 -15.56
N ILE A 15 -9.36 -13.58 -16.13
CA ILE A 15 -8.52 -12.42 -16.45
C ILE A 15 -8.46 -12.19 -17.97
N GLU A 16 -8.90 -11.00 -18.40
CA GLU A 16 -8.67 -10.50 -19.76
C GLU A 16 -7.43 -9.58 -19.76
N THR A 17 -6.55 -9.73 -20.74
CA THR A 17 -5.28 -8.96 -20.82
C THR A 17 -5.22 -8.13 -22.08
N ARG A 18 -4.68 -6.92 -21.97
CA ARG A 18 -4.32 -6.07 -23.10
C ARG A 18 -2.91 -5.52 -22.97
N HIS A 19 -2.14 -5.64 -24.04
CA HIS A 19 -0.80 -5.06 -24.14
C HIS A 19 -0.87 -3.61 -24.62
N LEU A 20 -0.18 -2.73 -23.90
CA LEU A 20 -0.09 -1.31 -24.24
C LEU A 20 1.31 -0.97 -24.78
N PRO A 21 1.42 0.08 -25.62
CA PRO A 21 2.71 0.65 -26.01
C PRO A 21 3.53 1.04 -24.77
N GLY A 22 4.82 0.70 -24.74
CA GLY A 22 5.68 0.93 -23.57
C GLY A 22 5.76 -0.23 -22.56
N GLY A 23 5.29 -1.43 -22.93
CA GLY A 23 5.51 -2.66 -22.15
C GLY A 23 4.56 -2.86 -20.96
N THR A 24 3.64 -1.92 -20.73
CA THR A 24 2.59 -2.05 -19.69
C THR A 24 1.49 -3.00 -20.17
N ARG A 25 1.02 -3.88 -19.29
CA ARG A 25 -0.14 -4.76 -19.50
C ARG A 25 -1.30 -4.29 -18.64
N LEU A 26 -2.48 -4.19 -19.25
CA LEU A 26 -3.73 -3.91 -18.55
C LEU A 26 -4.50 -5.24 -18.39
N LEU A 27 -4.69 -5.64 -17.14
CA LEU A 27 -5.47 -6.80 -16.75
C LEU A 27 -6.86 -6.36 -16.31
N LYS A 28 -7.88 -7.10 -16.71
CA LYS A 28 -9.27 -6.95 -16.27
C LYS A 28 -9.76 -8.25 -15.65
N GLN A 29 -10.24 -8.17 -14.43
CA GLN A 29 -10.95 -9.25 -13.76
C GLN A 29 -12.41 -9.21 -14.24
N THR A 30 -12.84 -10.22 -14.99
CA THR A 30 -14.11 -10.20 -15.73
C THR A 30 -15.34 -10.45 -14.85
N THR A 31 -15.22 -11.14 -13.71
CA THR A 31 -16.36 -11.39 -12.80
C THR A 31 -16.67 -10.20 -11.89
N ARG A 32 -15.67 -9.45 -11.46
CA ARG A 32 -15.77 -8.26 -10.59
C ARG A 32 -15.76 -6.94 -11.35
N GLY A 33 -15.27 -6.92 -12.59
CA GLY A 33 -15.11 -5.69 -13.38
C GLY A 33 -14.00 -4.78 -12.83
N GLU A 34 -12.95 -5.38 -12.27
CA GLU A 34 -11.81 -4.66 -11.69
C GLU A 34 -10.59 -4.67 -12.63
N TYR A 35 -9.73 -3.66 -12.52
CA TYR A 35 -8.61 -3.46 -13.45
C TYR A 35 -7.27 -3.30 -12.72
N LEU A 36 -6.21 -3.84 -13.29
CA LEU A 36 -4.85 -3.73 -12.79
C LEU A 36 -3.88 -3.46 -13.94
N ALA A 37 -3.04 -2.44 -13.79
CA ALA A 37 -2.04 -2.06 -14.76
C ALA A 37 -0.67 -2.47 -14.24
N LEU A 38 0.03 -3.33 -14.97
CA LEU A 38 1.30 -3.91 -14.55
C LEU A 38 2.37 -3.61 -15.58
N ASP A 39 3.57 -3.30 -15.12
CA ASP A 39 4.76 -3.38 -15.96
C ASP A 39 5.21 -4.85 -16.14
N ALA A 40 6.29 -5.07 -16.91
CA ALA A 40 6.80 -6.41 -17.18
C ALA A 40 7.37 -7.12 -15.94
N GLU A 41 7.87 -6.39 -14.94
CA GLU A 41 8.40 -6.96 -13.69
C GLU A 41 7.26 -7.38 -12.76
N GLN A 42 6.26 -6.52 -12.62
CA GLN A 42 5.05 -6.78 -11.84
C GLN A 42 4.24 -7.93 -12.45
N GLN A 43 4.13 -7.99 -13.79
CA GLN A 43 3.49 -9.13 -14.45
C GLN A 43 4.21 -10.44 -14.12
N ARG A 44 5.54 -10.49 -14.28
CA ARG A 44 6.33 -11.67 -13.93
C ARG A 44 6.11 -12.11 -12.49
N SER A 45 5.99 -11.15 -11.57
CA SER A 45 5.72 -11.41 -10.16
C SER A 45 4.32 -12.00 -9.94
N LEU A 46 3.31 -11.48 -10.64
CA LEU A 46 1.93 -11.96 -10.53
C LEU A 46 1.76 -13.37 -11.14
N ASP A 47 2.44 -13.66 -12.25
CA ASP A 47 2.37 -14.96 -12.95
C ASP A 47 2.90 -16.12 -12.08
N GLN A 48 3.79 -15.85 -11.11
CA GLN A 48 4.29 -16.88 -10.19
C GLN A 48 3.19 -17.48 -9.28
N PHE A 49 2.04 -16.82 -9.15
CA PHE A 49 0.90 -17.31 -8.34
C PHE A 49 0.02 -18.33 -9.08
N ASP A 50 0.30 -18.66 -10.34
CA ASP A 50 -0.44 -19.70 -11.09
C ASP A 50 -0.23 -21.10 -10.46
N GLY A 51 0.92 -21.31 -9.79
CA GLY A 51 1.31 -22.60 -9.18
C GLY A 51 0.81 -22.87 -7.76
N LYS A 52 -0.17 -22.13 -7.22
CA LYS A 52 -0.64 -22.24 -5.82
C LYS A 52 0.50 -22.11 -4.79
N ARG A 53 1.26 -21.01 -4.88
CA ARG A 53 2.40 -20.76 -4.00
C ARG A 53 2.05 -19.80 -2.87
N SER A 54 2.76 -19.90 -1.76
CA SER A 54 2.68 -18.89 -0.70
C SER A 54 3.36 -17.58 -1.15
N VAL A 55 2.93 -16.45 -0.58
CA VAL A 55 3.57 -15.15 -0.88
C VAL A 55 5.06 -15.18 -0.57
N GLN A 56 5.45 -15.86 0.52
CA GLN A 56 6.84 -16.04 0.92
C GLN A 56 7.65 -16.83 -0.13
N GLU A 57 7.13 -17.94 -0.64
CA GLU A 57 7.80 -18.74 -1.67
C GLU A 57 8.02 -17.95 -2.96
N VAL A 58 6.99 -17.21 -3.39
CA VAL A 58 7.08 -16.37 -4.59
C VAL A 58 8.15 -15.30 -4.41
N LEU A 59 8.13 -14.57 -3.30
CA LEU A 59 9.13 -13.53 -3.02
C LEU A 59 10.54 -14.12 -2.96
N HIS A 60 10.72 -15.26 -2.29
CA HIS A 60 12.02 -15.90 -2.17
C HIS A 60 12.60 -16.30 -3.54
N GLY A 61 11.76 -16.79 -4.46
CA GLY A 61 12.19 -17.08 -5.84
C GLY A 61 12.50 -15.81 -6.65
N LEU A 62 11.68 -14.77 -6.50
CA LEU A 62 11.86 -13.49 -7.23
C LEU A 62 13.11 -12.73 -6.80
N LEU A 63 13.52 -12.83 -5.53
CA LEU A 63 14.77 -12.24 -5.03
C LEU A 63 16.04 -12.88 -5.61
N GLN A 64 15.93 -14.07 -6.20
CA GLN A 64 17.05 -14.77 -6.82
C GLN A 64 17.20 -14.47 -8.32
N LEU A 65 16.22 -13.77 -8.91
CA LEU A 65 16.26 -13.39 -10.33
C LEU A 65 17.22 -12.22 -10.57
N ASP A 66 17.61 -12.03 -11.82
CA ASP A 66 18.38 -10.88 -12.29
C ASP A 66 17.58 -10.07 -13.33
N PRO A 67 17.23 -8.80 -13.07
CA PRO A 67 17.38 -8.09 -11.79
C PRO A 67 16.41 -8.61 -10.72
N PRO A 68 16.79 -8.54 -9.43
CA PRO A 68 15.92 -8.95 -8.33
C PRO A 68 14.79 -7.95 -8.12
N VAL A 69 13.63 -8.47 -7.71
CA VAL A 69 12.42 -7.67 -7.47
C VAL A 69 12.55 -6.88 -6.15
N ARG A 70 12.08 -5.63 -6.16
CA ARG A 70 11.99 -4.80 -4.96
C ARG A 70 10.94 -5.32 -3.99
N VAL A 71 11.31 -5.50 -2.71
CA VAL A 71 10.44 -6.09 -1.68
C VAL A 71 9.18 -5.23 -1.51
N ARG A 72 9.32 -3.90 -1.37
CA ARG A 72 8.16 -3.00 -1.27
C ARG A 72 7.23 -3.12 -2.46
N GLY A 73 7.77 -3.06 -3.67
CA GLY A 73 6.98 -3.10 -4.91
C GLY A 73 6.20 -4.41 -5.07
N PHE A 74 6.80 -5.53 -4.66
CA PHE A 74 6.14 -6.83 -4.64
C PHE A 74 4.92 -6.88 -3.71
N TYR A 75 5.07 -6.43 -2.46
CA TYR A 75 3.95 -6.48 -1.50
C TYR A 75 2.81 -5.53 -1.87
N ASP A 76 3.12 -4.34 -2.41
CA ASP A 76 2.11 -3.41 -2.92
C ASP A 76 1.30 -4.06 -4.05
N LEU A 77 1.97 -4.79 -4.95
CA LEU A 77 1.33 -5.54 -6.02
C LEU A 77 0.42 -6.66 -5.48
N VAL A 78 0.92 -7.52 -4.58
CA VAL A 78 0.15 -8.64 -4.04
C VAL A 78 -1.11 -8.13 -3.32
N LEU A 79 -0.99 -7.08 -2.51
CA LEU A 79 -2.13 -6.49 -1.83
C LEU A 79 -3.16 -5.93 -2.83
N ALA A 80 -2.71 -5.19 -3.84
CA ALA A 80 -3.59 -4.65 -4.87
C ALA A 80 -4.29 -5.76 -5.68
N ALA A 81 -3.55 -6.82 -6.05
CA ALA A 81 -4.08 -7.96 -6.78
C ALA A 81 -5.12 -8.74 -5.95
N HIS A 82 -4.87 -8.94 -4.65
CA HIS A 82 -5.79 -9.64 -3.77
C HIS A 82 -7.09 -8.87 -3.55
N LEU A 83 -7.00 -7.58 -3.23
CA LEU A 83 -8.18 -6.71 -3.03
C LEU A 83 -9.07 -6.65 -4.28
N LYS A 84 -8.45 -6.61 -5.47
CA LYS A 84 -9.15 -6.57 -6.75
C LYS A 84 -9.60 -7.95 -7.27
N GLY A 85 -9.26 -9.03 -6.57
CA GLY A 85 -9.66 -10.39 -6.93
C GLY A 85 -8.90 -11.00 -8.10
N PHE A 86 -7.71 -10.49 -8.44
CA PHE A 86 -6.81 -11.13 -9.40
C PHE A 86 -6.10 -12.34 -8.77
N ILE A 87 -5.90 -12.32 -7.44
CA ILE A 87 -5.44 -13.47 -6.66
C ILE A 87 -6.39 -13.74 -5.49
N SER A 88 -6.66 -15.02 -5.23
CA SER A 88 -7.57 -15.44 -4.15
C SER A 88 -7.08 -16.69 -3.43
N ASP A 89 -7.42 -16.80 -2.15
CA ASP A 89 -7.15 -17.95 -1.28
C ASP A 89 -8.34 -18.94 -1.25
N THR A 90 -9.55 -18.49 -1.60
CA THR A 90 -10.78 -19.29 -1.69
C THR A 90 -11.29 -19.42 -3.14
N ALA A 91 -11.99 -20.51 -3.46
CA ALA A 91 -12.67 -20.66 -4.75
C ALA A 91 -13.64 -19.49 -5.01
N GLU A 92 -13.61 -18.92 -6.21
CA GLU A 92 -14.26 -17.65 -6.52
C GLU A 92 -15.78 -17.67 -6.27
N PRO A 93 -16.33 -16.72 -5.48
CA PRO A 93 -17.78 -16.55 -5.43
C PRO A 93 -18.27 -15.98 -6.76
N THR A 94 -19.14 -16.74 -7.42
CA THR A 94 -19.74 -16.46 -8.74
C THR A 94 -20.79 -15.36 -8.63
N GLN A 95 -20.42 -14.14 -8.27
CA GLN A 95 -21.30 -12.99 -8.50
C GLN A 95 -21.13 -12.51 -9.93
N THR A 96 -21.90 -13.11 -10.83
CA THR A 96 -22.01 -12.69 -12.22
C THR A 96 -22.67 -11.30 -12.27
N VAL A 97 -21.89 -10.27 -12.56
CA VAL A 97 -22.45 -8.96 -12.88
C VAL A 97 -23.31 -9.10 -14.15
N MET A 98 -24.55 -8.59 -14.10
CA MET A 98 -25.44 -8.60 -15.27
C MET A 98 -24.84 -7.69 -16.35
N PHE A 99 -24.49 -8.27 -17.50
CA PHE A 99 -23.93 -7.56 -18.65
C PHE A 99 -24.99 -7.37 -19.73
N LEU A 100 -25.13 -6.15 -20.24
CA LEU A 100 -25.95 -5.88 -21.41
C LEU A 100 -25.29 -6.50 -22.65
N LYS A 101 -25.97 -7.45 -23.30
CA LYS A 101 -25.52 -8.08 -24.55
C LYS A 101 -25.97 -7.25 -25.76
N GLN A 102 -25.17 -7.32 -26.83
CA GLN A 102 -25.29 -6.56 -28.09
C GLN A 102 -26.72 -6.34 -28.61
N ALA A 103 -27.06 -5.09 -28.91
CA ALA A 103 -28.08 -4.75 -29.90
C ALA A 103 -27.38 -4.48 -31.25
N GLY A 104 -27.84 -5.13 -32.31
CA GLY A 104 -27.12 -5.26 -33.58
C GLY A 104 -27.05 -3.97 -34.41
N ALA A 105 -25.83 -3.46 -34.58
CA ALA A 105 -25.29 -2.88 -35.82
C ALA A 105 -23.85 -2.40 -35.57
N ARG A 106 -22.87 -2.90 -36.36
CA ARG A 106 -21.48 -2.45 -36.22
C ARG A 106 -21.27 -1.09 -36.89
N ILE A 107 -21.28 -0.01 -36.11
CA ILE A 107 -21.02 1.36 -36.62
C ILE A 107 -19.50 1.56 -36.79
N ARG A 108 -19.06 2.01 -37.97
CA ARG A 108 -17.64 2.37 -38.21
C ARG A 108 -17.21 3.55 -37.33
N PRO A 109 -16.02 3.54 -36.70
CA PRO A 109 -15.59 4.59 -35.78
C PRO A 109 -15.62 6.01 -36.37
N GLY A 110 -15.14 6.20 -37.60
CA GLY A 110 -15.16 7.50 -38.27
C GLY A 110 -16.58 8.05 -38.51
N LEU A 111 -17.54 7.17 -38.80
CA LEU A 111 -18.95 7.54 -38.94
C LEU A 111 -19.56 7.95 -37.59
N SER A 112 -19.18 7.27 -36.50
CA SER A 112 -19.64 7.59 -35.14
C SER A 112 -19.17 8.98 -34.68
N ILE A 113 -17.90 9.30 -34.92
CA ILE A 113 -17.31 10.61 -34.58
C ILE A 113 -17.94 11.70 -35.47
N GLY A 114 -18.04 11.48 -36.78
CA GLY A 114 -18.65 12.42 -37.72
C GLY A 114 -20.12 12.74 -37.37
N LEU A 115 -20.92 11.72 -37.05
CA LEU A 115 -22.30 11.89 -36.62
C LEU A 115 -22.40 12.67 -35.30
N SER A 116 -21.51 12.38 -34.35
CA SER A 116 -21.48 13.09 -33.05
C SER A 116 -21.12 14.56 -33.23
N LEU A 117 -20.15 14.88 -34.10
CA LEU A 117 -19.78 16.26 -34.44
C LEU A 117 -20.93 17.00 -35.14
N ALA A 118 -21.61 16.36 -36.09
CA ALA A 118 -22.77 16.94 -36.76
C ALA A 118 -23.90 17.27 -35.76
N MET A 119 -24.17 16.36 -34.80
CA MET A 119 -25.15 16.59 -33.74
C MET A 119 -24.77 17.76 -32.83
N ILE A 120 -23.49 17.86 -32.44
CA ILE A 120 -23.00 18.97 -31.62
C ILE A 120 -23.16 20.31 -32.36
N LEU A 121 -22.73 20.38 -33.62
CA LEU A 121 -22.82 21.60 -34.43
C LEU A 121 -24.27 22.04 -34.66
N ALA A 122 -25.16 21.09 -35.01
CA ALA A 122 -26.58 21.36 -35.19
C ALA A 122 -27.25 21.84 -33.89
N GLY A 123 -26.99 21.17 -32.77
CA GLY A 123 -27.54 21.57 -31.48
C GLY A 123 -27.03 22.92 -30.98
N CYS A 124 -25.75 23.25 -31.21
CA CYS A 124 -25.21 24.59 -30.94
C CYS A 124 -25.92 25.65 -31.78
N GLY A 125 -26.16 25.39 -33.07
CA GLY A 125 -26.90 26.30 -33.95
C GLY A 125 -28.33 26.55 -33.47
N VAL A 126 -29.02 25.49 -33.04
CA VAL A 126 -30.36 25.58 -32.44
C VAL A 126 -30.34 26.43 -31.17
N MET A 127 -29.40 26.18 -30.24
CA MET A 127 -29.30 26.96 -29.00
C MET A 127 -28.95 28.43 -29.24
N ALA A 128 -28.14 28.73 -30.26
CA ALA A 128 -27.72 30.09 -30.58
C ALA A 128 -28.82 30.90 -31.29
N SER A 129 -29.67 30.24 -32.09
CA SER A 129 -30.73 30.89 -32.88
C SER A 129 -32.05 31.02 -32.13
N SER A 130 -32.28 30.23 -31.09
CA SER A 130 -33.53 30.23 -30.35
C SER A 130 -33.64 31.43 -29.38
N SER A 131 -34.53 32.37 -29.68
CA SER A 131 -35.00 33.41 -28.76
C SER A 131 -35.71 32.85 -27.51
N LEU A 132 -36.13 31.57 -27.55
CA LEU A 132 -36.69 30.82 -26.42
C LEU A 132 -35.72 30.66 -25.23
N VAL A 133 -34.42 30.86 -25.45
CA VAL A 133 -33.42 30.87 -24.38
C VAL A 133 -33.69 32.03 -23.42
N THR A 134 -34.22 33.18 -23.85
CA THR A 134 -34.38 34.36 -22.99
C THR A 134 -35.73 34.45 -22.27
N GLY A 135 -36.63 33.46 -22.45
CA GLY A 135 -37.95 33.45 -21.80
C GLY A 135 -37.93 33.10 -20.30
N THR A 136 -38.92 33.58 -19.55
CA THR A 136 -39.21 33.17 -18.17
C THR A 136 -39.53 31.69 -18.10
N MET A 137 -39.00 30.94 -17.12
CA MET A 137 -39.23 29.50 -16.98
C MET A 137 -40.74 29.19 -16.83
N PRO A 138 -41.40 28.57 -17.83
CA PRO A 138 -42.83 28.30 -17.76
C PRO A 138 -43.17 27.08 -16.89
N ASP A 139 -42.29 26.08 -16.85
CA ASP A 139 -42.46 24.85 -16.06
C ASP A 139 -41.34 24.80 -15.00
N GLY A 140 -41.70 24.78 -13.71
CA GLY A 140 -40.76 24.97 -12.60
C GLY A 140 -39.55 24.01 -12.53
N TRP A 141 -38.69 24.21 -11.53
CA TRP A 141 -37.37 23.55 -11.36
C TRP A 141 -37.35 22.01 -11.52
N LEU A 142 -38.46 21.32 -11.23
CA LEU A 142 -38.59 19.87 -11.43
C LEU A 142 -38.49 19.44 -12.90
N ALA A 143 -39.05 20.23 -13.83
CA ALA A 143 -38.95 19.96 -15.26
C ALA A 143 -37.51 20.10 -15.75
N VAL A 144 -36.80 21.12 -15.27
CA VAL A 144 -35.37 21.33 -15.57
C VAL A 144 -34.53 20.17 -15.03
N ALA A 145 -34.76 19.76 -13.77
CA ALA A 145 -34.10 18.63 -13.15
C ALA A 145 -34.32 17.32 -13.94
N PHE A 146 -35.55 17.07 -14.41
CA PHE A 146 -35.88 15.92 -15.24
C PHE A 146 -35.11 15.91 -16.56
N TRP A 147 -35.10 17.01 -17.30
CA TRP A 147 -34.38 17.10 -18.58
C TRP A 147 -32.86 16.99 -18.42
N VAL A 148 -32.28 17.54 -17.35
CA VAL A 148 -30.85 17.37 -17.05
C VAL A 148 -30.54 15.90 -16.73
N ALA A 149 -31.35 15.26 -15.87
CA ALA A 149 -31.21 13.84 -15.56
C ALA A 149 -31.35 12.94 -16.80
N LEU A 150 -32.28 13.28 -17.69
CA LEU A 150 -32.48 12.62 -18.98
C LEU A 150 -31.24 12.77 -19.88
N GLY A 151 -30.63 13.96 -19.93
CA GLY A 151 -29.40 14.20 -20.67
C GLY A 151 -28.20 13.42 -20.16
N LEU A 152 -28.01 13.37 -18.85
CA LEU A 152 -26.95 12.58 -18.22
C LEU A 152 -27.16 11.06 -18.44
N SER A 153 -28.41 10.60 -18.37
CA SER A 153 -28.76 9.20 -18.61
C SER A 153 -28.58 8.82 -20.08
N LEU A 154 -29.01 9.68 -21.01
CA LEU A 154 -28.83 9.49 -22.45
C LEU A 154 -27.35 9.47 -22.83
N ALA A 155 -26.52 10.34 -22.25
CA ALA A 155 -25.08 10.34 -22.46
C ALA A 155 -24.43 8.99 -22.09
N ASN A 156 -24.78 8.44 -20.92
CA ASN A 156 -24.29 7.14 -20.46
C ASN A 156 -24.81 5.97 -21.30
N ALA A 157 -26.09 6.02 -21.70
CA ALA A 157 -26.69 4.99 -22.54
C ALA A 157 -26.02 4.94 -23.92
N LEU A 158 -25.85 6.10 -24.57
CA LEU A 158 -25.20 6.19 -25.88
C LEU A 158 -23.72 5.77 -25.80
N ALA A 159 -23.01 6.15 -24.74
CA ALA A 159 -21.65 5.69 -24.46
C ALA A 159 -21.57 4.17 -24.30
N GLY A 160 -22.50 3.57 -23.55
CA GLY A 160 -22.63 2.12 -23.38
C GLY A 160 -22.90 1.40 -24.71
N CYS A 161 -23.79 1.93 -25.55
CA CYS A 161 -24.05 1.36 -26.88
C CYS A 161 -22.77 1.33 -27.75
N VAL A 162 -21.95 2.39 -27.69
CA VAL A 162 -20.66 2.42 -28.39
C VAL A 162 -19.73 1.33 -27.84
N LEU A 163 -19.66 1.12 -26.52
CA LEU A 163 -18.87 0.03 -25.94
C LEU A 163 -19.32 -1.36 -26.41
N CYS A 164 -20.63 -1.63 -26.41
CA CYS A 164 -21.18 -2.88 -26.93
C CYS A 164 -20.84 -3.09 -28.42
N ASN A 165 -20.80 -2.02 -29.21
CA ASN A 165 -20.39 -2.06 -30.61
C ASN A 165 -18.92 -2.50 -30.78
N PHE A 166 -18.04 -2.07 -29.87
CA PHE A 166 -16.65 -2.54 -29.80
C PHE A 166 -16.50 -3.95 -29.19
N GLY A 167 -17.60 -4.69 -28.96
CA GLY A 167 -17.59 -6.02 -28.35
C GLY A 167 -17.21 -6.00 -26.87
N ARG A 168 -17.30 -4.84 -26.21
CA ARG A 168 -16.98 -4.67 -24.80
C ARG A 168 -18.23 -4.88 -23.95
N LEU A 169 -18.00 -5.40 -22.75
CA LEU A 169 -19.05 -5.62 -21.78
C LEU A 169 -19.44 -4.29 -21.14
N VAL A 170 -20.71 -4.15 -20.83
CA VAL A 170 -21.24 -2.97 -20.16
C VAL A 170 -21.84 -3.46 -18.86
N GLY A 171 -21.09 -3.26 -17.77
CA GLY A 171 -21.44 -3.75 -16.44
C GLY A 171 -22.16 -2.71 -15.58
N GLY A 172 -23.11 -3.18 -14.77
CA GLY A 172 -23.68 -2.46 -13.63
C GLY A 172 -24.43 -1.18 -13.99
N LEU A 173 -25.69 -1.32 -14.42
CA LEU A 173 -26.63 -0.19 -14.42
C LEU A 173 -26.81 0.27 -12.96
N ARG A 174 -26.31 1.46 -12.62
CA ARG A 174 -26.42 2.02 -11.27
C ARG A 174 -27.11 3.36 -11.35
N ILE A 175 -28.06 3.60 -10.45
CA ILE A 175 -28.58 4.95 -10.21
C ILE A 175 -27.51 5.69 -9.43
N ARG A 176 -26.95 6.74 -10.03
CA ARG A 176 -25.98 7.63 -9.37
C ARG A 176 -26.66 8.96 -9.08
N PHE A 177 -26.38 9.49 -7.90
CA PHE A 177 -26.76 10.84 -7.50
C PHE A 177 -25.51 11.72 -7.61
N ASP A 178 -25.33 12.38 -8.75
CA ASP A 178 -24.30 13.42 -8.88
C ASP A 178 -24.99 14.78 -8.80
N ARG A 179 -24.45 15.66 -7.95
CA ARG A 179 -25.00 17.01 -7.70
C ARG A 179 -26.51 17.06 -7.39
N GLY A 180 -27.05 16.01 -6.77
CA GLY A 180 -28.45 15.94 -6.31
C GLY A 180 -29.47 15.42 -7.32
N LEU A 181 -29.07 15.08 -8.55
CA LEU A 181 -29.97 14.56 -9.58
C LEU A 181 -29.74 13.06 -9.83
N PRO A 182 -30.79 12.20 -9.81
CA PRO A 182 -30.64 10.79 -10.14
C PRO A 182 -30.47 10.61 -11.65
N PHE A 183 -29.46 9.88 -12.07
CA PHE A 183 -29.31 9.45 -13.47
C PHE A 183 -28.78 8.02 -13.57
N PHE A 184 -29.03 7.38 -14.70
CA PHE A 184 -28.50 6.05 -14.98
C PHE A 184 -27.04 6.16 -15.40
N ALA A 185 -26.15 5.61 -14.58
CA ALA A 185 -24.73 5.54 -14.84
C ALA A 185 -24.35 4.12 -15.27
N VAL A 186 -23.41 4.06 -16.20
CA VAL A 186 -22.85 2.84 -16.76
C VAL A 186 -21.34 2.85 -16.49
N ASP A 187 -20.76 1.68 -16.19
CA ASP A 187 -19.30 1.58 -16.07
C ASP A 187 -18.63 1.64 -17.45
N LEU A 188 -18.04 2.79 -17.78
CA LEU A 188 -17.38 3.03 -19.06
C LEU A 188 -15.88 2.70 -19.06
N ARG A 189 -15.34 2.14 -17.96
CA ARG A 189 -13.91 1.81 -17.85
C ARG A 189 -13.44 0.80 -18.90
N ASP A 190 -14.36 0.01 -19.46
CA ASP A 190 -14.07 -0.91 -20.55
C ASP A 190 -13.66 -0.20 -21.87
N ALA A 191 -13.89 1.12 -21.97
CA ALA A 191 -13.35 1.93 -23.07
C ALA A 191 -11.81 1.83 -23.16
N PHE A 192 -11.12 1.75 -22.02
CA PHE A 192 -9.67 1.59 -21.94
C PHE A 192 -9.19 0.23 -22.45
N MET A 193 -10.05 -0.80 -22.46
CA MET A 193 -9.76 -2.09 -23.11
C MET A 193 -10.03 -2.04 -24.62
N GLY A 194 -10.90 -1.14 -25.09
CA GLY A 194 -11.14 -0.85 -26.50
C GLY A 194 -10.06 0.02 -27.15
N GLY A 195 -9.46 0.94 -26.38
CA GLY A 195 -8.28 1.75 -26.77
C GLY A 195 -8.65 3.11 -27.30
N ARG A 196 -7.65 3.85 -27.79
CA ARG A 196 -7.81 5.28 -28.12
C ARG A 196 -9.02 5.57 -29.01
N ILE A 197 -9.24 4.79 -30.07
CA ILE A 197 -10.39 4.99 -30.97
C ILE A 197 -11.72 4.73 -30.26
N CYS A 198 -11.78 3.73 -29.39
CA CYS A 198 -12.95 3.41 -28.58
C CYS A 198 -13.25 4.54 -27.58
N GLU A 199 -12.24 5.01 -26.84
CA GLU A 199 -12.35 6.14 -25.91
C GLU A 199 -12.86 7.39 -26.60
N LEU A 200 -12.29 7.75 -27.76
CA LEU A 200 -12.74 8.90 -28.55
C LEU A 200 -14.21 8.74 -28.95
N CYS A 201 -14.60 7.58 -29.48
CA CYS A 201 -15.99 7.33 -29.87
C CYS A 201 -16.95 7.41 -28.69
N VAL A 202 -16.58 6.85 -27.53
CA VAL A 202 -17.38 6.89 -26.30
C VAL A 202 -17.54 8.32 -25.80
N ALA A 203 -16.45 9.09 -25.74
CA ALA A 203 -16.44 10.46 -25.25
C ALA A 203 -17.21 11.41 -26.19
N PHE A 204 -16.97 11.36 -27.50
CA PHE A 204 -17.72 12.15 -28.49
C PHE A 204 -19.21 11.84 -28.44
N ARG A 205 -19.56 10.56 -28.30
CA ARG A 205 -20.97 10.15 -28.27
C ARG A 205 -21.66 10.66 -27.01
N ALA A 206 -21.02 10.54 -25.84
CA ALA A 206 -21.55 11.08 -24.60
C ALA A 206 -21.72 12.62 -24.66
N LEU A 207 -20.75 13.33 -25.25
CA LEU A 207 -20.83 14.78 -25.44
C LEU A 207 -21.94 15.23 -26.39
N SER A 208 -22.34 14.39 -27.35
CA SER A 208 -23.41 14.72 -28.30
C SER A 208 -24.83 14.65 -27.72
N ALA A 209 -25.02 13.92 -26.61
CA ALA A 209 -26.34 13.70 -26.00
C ALA A 209 -27.12 14.98 -25.64
N PRO A 210 -26.56 15.99 -24.95
CA PRO A 210 -27.29 17.21 -24.62
C PRO A 210 -27.69 18.02 -25.86
N PHE A 211 -26.90 17.96 -26.93
CA PHE A 211 -27.21 18.65 -28.18
C PHE A 211 -28.32 17.98 -28.98
N LEU A 212 -28.39 16.64 -28.92
CA LEU A 212 -29.53 15.89 -29.44
C LEU A 212 -30.82 16.27 -28.71
N LEU A 213 -30.78 16.33 -27.37
CA LEU A 213 -31.94 16.76 -26.58
C LEU A 213 -32.35 18.20 -26.86
N ALA A 214 -31.40 19.10 -27.11
CA ALA A 214 -31.71 20.48 -27.48
C ALA A 214 -32.45 20.56 -28.82
N MET A 215 -32.07 19.75 -29.80
CA MET A 215 -32.74 19.67 -31.10
C MET A 215 -34.16 19.12 -30.95
N VAL A 216 -34.36 18.09 -30.12
CA VAL A 216 -35.68 17.53 -29.81
C VAL A 216 -36.55 18.56 -29.07
N ALA A 217 -35.97 19.26 -28.09
CA ALA A 217 -36.67 20.30 -27.35
C ALA A 217 -37.12 21.46 -28.26
N ALA A 218 -36.29 21.87 -29.22
CA ALA A 218 -36.66 22.86 -30.22
C ALA A 218 -37.80 22.38 -31.13
N LEU A 219 -37.78 21.10 -31.55
CA LEU A 219 -38.84 20.52 -32.38
C LEU A 219 -40.20 20.51 -31.67
N ILE A 220 -40.19 20.22 -30.36
CA ILE A 220 -41.39 20.22 -29.51
C ILE A 220 -41.72 21.65 -29.00
N GLN A 221 -40.94 22.66 -29.42
CA GLN A 221 -41.08 24.06 -28.99
C GLN A 221 -41.05 24.21 -27.45
N SER A 222 -40.28 23.37 -26.76
CA SER A 222 -40.13 23.39 -25.30
C SER A 222 -39.00 24.34 -24.89
N PRO A 223 -39.29 25.53 -24.33
CA PRO A 223 -38.26 26.40 -23.79
C PRO A 223 -37.52 25.73 -22.62
N THR A 224 -38.23 25.04 -21.73
CA THR A 224 -37.65 24.36 -20.56
C THR A 224 -36.67 23.26 -20.95
N GLY A 225 -37.00 22.43 -21.95
CA GLY A 225 -36.09 21.39 -22.46
C GLY A 225 -34.83 21.97 -23.10
N LEU A 226 -34.94 23.09 -23.80
CA LEU A 226 -33.81 23.74 -24.48
C LEU A 226 -32.84 24.38 -23.46
N LEU A 227 -33.37 24.98 -22.40
CA LEU A 227 -32.62 25.47 -21.26
C LEU A 227 -31.88 24.35 -20.52
N ALA A 228 -32.60 23.29 -20.17
CA ALA A 228 -32.05 22.16 -19.43
C ALA A 228 -30.99 21.40 -20.24
N SER A 229 -31.14 21.33 -21.56
CA SER A 229 -30.12 20.77 -22.46
C SER A 229 -28.83 21.59 -22.45
N GLY A 230 -28.92 22.93 -22.35
CA GLY A 230 -27.77 23.81 -22.19
C GLY A 230 -27.03 23.58 -20.87
N LEU A 231 -27.77 23.42 -19.77
CA LEU A 231 -27.20 23.08 -18.46
C LEU A 231 -26.52 21.70 -18.46
N ALA A 232 -27.15 20.70 -19.09
CA ALA A 232 -26.56 19.37 -19.26
C ALA A 232 -25.27 19.42 -20.11
N ALA A 233 -25.24 20.24 -21.16
CA ALA A 233 -24.04 20.46 -21.97
C ALA A 233 -22.90 21.07 -21.13
N VAL A 234 -23.18 22.10 -20.32
CA VAL A 234 -22.19 22.69 -19.40
C VAL A 234 -21.61 21.66 -18.44
N VAL A 235 -22.47 20.82 -17.87
CA VAL A 235 -22.07 19.76 -16.93
C VAL A 235 -21.18 18.72 -17.60
N LEU A 236 -21.56 18.22 -18.78
CA LEU A 236 -20.80 17.18 -19.50
C LEU A 236 -19.52 17.74 -20.14
N ALA A 237 -19.50 19.04 -20.44
CA ALA A 237 -18.34 19.79 -20.91
C ALA A 237 -17.40 20.25 -19.78
N CYS A 238 -17.70 19.96 -18.52
CA CYS A 238 -16.84 20.38 -17.42
C CYS A 238 -15.45 19.73 -17.55
N PRO A 239 -14.33 20.49 -17.50
CA PRO A 239 -12.98 19.93 -17.57
C PRO A 239 -12.67 18.98 -16.42
N PHE A 240 -13.33 19.18 -15.28
CA PHE A 240 -12.99 18.63 -13.98
C PHE A 240 -13.80 17.37 -13.68
N GLY A 241 -13.14 16.38 -13.06
CA GLY A 241 -13.75 15.12 -12.66
C GLY A 241 -13.93 14.12 -13.80
N ASP A 242 -14.70 13.06 -13.55
CA ASP A 242 -14.93 11.95 -14.49
C ASP A 242 -16.01 12.31 -15.54
N THR A 243 -15.78 13.36 -16.33
CA THR A 243 -16.72 13.84 -17.36
C THR A 243 -16.32 13.39 -18.77
N PRO A 244 -17.26 13.36 -19.74
CA PRO A 244 -16.94 13.06 -21.13
C PRO A 244 -15.94 14.04 -21.78
N ALA A 245 -15.99 15.33 -21.45
CA ALA A 245 -15.00 16.30 -21.94
C ALA A 245 -13.60 16.03 -21.37
N HIS A 246 -13.51 15.72 -20.07
CA HIS A 246 -12.25 15.30 -19.47
C HIS A 246 -11.67 14.06 -20.18
N ALA A 247 -12.50 13.04 -20.40
CA ALA A 247 -12.11 11.83 -21.11
C ALA A 247 -11.69 12.11 -22.57
N LEU A 248 -12.39 13.01 -23.27
CA LEU A 248 -12.06 13.41 -24.64
C LEU A 248 -10.70 14.11 -24.72
N LEU A 249 -10.47 15.12 -23.87
CA LEU A 249 -9.19 15.82 -23.76
C LEU A 249 -8.05 14.84 -23.47
N HIS A 250 -8.31 13.89 -22.55
CA HIS A 250 -7.35 12.85 -22.22
C HIS A 250 -7.03 11.92 -23.40
N ALA A 251 -8.03 11.53 -24.20
CA ALA A 251 -7.84 10.66 -25.36
C ALA A 251 -7.19 11.38 -26.57
N LEU A 252 -7.44 12.69 -26.73
CA LEU A 252 -6.87 13.50 -27.81
C LEU A 252 -5.40 13.87 -27.57
N LEU A 253 -5.04 14.27 -26.36
CA LEU A 253 -3.73 14.84 -26.06
C LEU A 253 -2.64 13.81 -25.75
N ARG A 254 -2.99 12.53 -25.54
CA ARG A 254 -2.02 11.46 -25.33
C ARG A 254 -1.19 11.17 -26.59
N LYS A 255 0.13 11.36 -26.50
CA LYS A 255 1.10 10.89 -27.50
C LYS A 255 1.36 9.38 -27.38
N ASP A 256 1.63 8.90 -26.16
CA ASP A 256 1.85 7.49 -25.87
C ASP A 256 0.73 6.96 -24.97
N TYR A 257 0.14 5.81 -25.34
CA TYR A 257 -0.94 5.21 -24.57
C TYR A 257 -0.37 4.51 -23.32
N GLN A 258 -0.16 5.27 -22.25
CA GLN A 258 0.19 4.77 -20.92
C GLN A 258 -0.97 4.97 -19.95
N LEU A 259 -1.28 4.02 -19.07
CA LEU A 259 -2.27 4.26 -18.01
C LEU A 259 -1.82 5.47 -17.17
N PRO A 260 -2.72 6.39 -16.79
CA PRO A 260 -2.33 7.46 -15.88
C PRO A 260 -1.77 6.83 -14.60
N LYS A 261 -0.65 7.31 -14.04
CA LYS A 261 -0.14 6.85 -12.73
C LYS A 261 -1.22 6.87 -11.65
N CYS A 262 -2.17 7.78 -11.81
CA CYS A 262 -3.36 7.90 -10.99
C CYS A 262 -4.27 6.68 -11.12
N ALA A 263 -4.47 6.13 -12.32
CA ALA A 263 -5.35 4.98 -12.57
C ALA A 263 -4.91 3.71 -11.80
N ALA A 264 -3.63 3.59 -11.45
CA ALA A 264 -3.15 2.54 -10.55
C ALA A 264 -3.70 2.71 -9.10
N ARG A 265 -4.03 3.94 -8.68
CA ARG A 265 -4.60 4.31 -7.37
C ARG A 265 -6.12 4.57 -7.38
N PHE A 266 -6.81 4.45 -8.51
CA PHE A 266 -8.21 4.87 -8.71
C PHE A 266 -9.28 3.88 -8.20
N LEU A 267 -9.05 3.24 -7.05
CA LEU A 267 -10.02 2.32 -6.44
C LEU A 267 -10.36 2.61 -4.98
N SER A 268 -9.88 3.71 -4.40
CA SER A 268 -10.44 4.18 -3.13
C SER A 268 -11.45 5.30 -3.37
N ARG A 269 -12.73 5.00 -3.11
CA ARG A 269 -13.84 5.94 -3.12
C ARG A 269 -13.61 7.01 -2.06
N LYS A 270 -12.98 8.13 -2.42
CA LYS A 270 -13.14 9.40 -1.69
C LYS A 270 -13.26 10.51 -2.72
N LEU A 271 -14.48 10.97 -2.91
CA LEU A 271 -14.86 12.10 -3.77
C LEU A 271 -14.03 13.36 -3.44
N VAL A 272 -13.61 13.48 -2.17
CA VAL A 272 -12.72 14.52 -1.67
C VAL A 272 -11.25 14.29 -2.08
N ALA A 273 -10.78 13.05 -2.20
CA ALA A 273 -9.40 12.76 -2.63
C ALA A 273 -9.20 13.03 -4.13
N GLN A 274 -10.21 12.83 -4.98
CA GLN A 274 -10.11 13.13 -6.42
C GLN A 274 -9.89 14.61 -6.70
N ILE A 275 -10.55 15.48 -5.93
CA ILE A 275 -10.37 16.92 -6.05
C ILE A 275 -9.04 17.35 -5.37
N PHE A 276 -8.33 16.50 -4.60
CA PHE A 276 -7.07 16.87 -3.89
C PHE A 276 -5.80 16.13 -4.39
N ASN A 277 -5.89 15.12 -5.27
CA ASN A 277 -4.77 14.27 -5.74
C ASN A 277 -4.31 14.52 -7.20
N TRP A 278 -4.70 15.62 -7.82
CA TRP A 278 -4.17 16.14 -9.09
C TRP A 278 -2.63 16.36 -9.15
N LYS A 279 -1.91 16.29 -8.02
CA LYS A 279 -0.44 16.47 -7.96
C LYS A 279 0.35 15.46 -8.82
N ASP A 280 -0.20 14.27 -9.05
CA ASP A 280 0.41 13.21 -9.89
C ASP A 280 -0.10 13.24 -11.36
N GLN A 281 -1.10 14.08 -11.70
CA GLN A 281 -1.72 14.11 -13.04
C GLN A 281 -1.05 15.08 -14.02
N LEU A 282 -0.32 16.09 -13.53
CA LEU A 282 0.19 17.21 -14.32
C LEU A 282 1.71 17.10 -14.55
N VAL A 283 2.22 15.90 -14.79
CA VAL A 283 3.66 15.64 -14.98
C VAL A 283 4.16 16.17 -16.34
N GLU A 284 3.27 16.44 -17.30
CA GLU A 284 3.64 17.03 -18.59
C GLU A 284 3.14 18.49 -18.71
N GLU A 285 4.08 19.44 -18.79
CA GLU A 285 3.80 20.88 -18.90
C GLU A 285 2.85 21.24 -20.05
N LYS A 286 2.89 20.51 -21.16
CA LYS A 286 2.02 20.72 -22.33
C LYS A 286 0.55 20.37 -22.05
N TYR A 287 0.31 19.37 -21.19
CA TYR A 287 -1.04 18.97 -20.79
C TYR A 287 -1.67 19.99 -19.85
N PHE A 288 -0.87 20.57 -18.95
CA PHE A 288 -1.30 21.62 -18.03
C PHE A 288 -1.80 22.87 -18.76
N LEU A 289 -1.09 23.32 -19.81
CA LEU A 289 -1.46 24.53 -20.55
C LEU A 289 -2.77 24.38 -21.32
N VAL A 290 -2.98 23.27 -22.03
CA VAL A 290 -4.24 23.04 -22.77
C VAL A 290 -5.41 22.88 -21.80
N TYR A 291 -5.19 22.16 -20.70
CA TYR A 291 -6.22 21.93 -19.69
C TYR A 291 -6.60 23.21 -18.94
N SER A 292 -5.62 24.02 -18.53
CA SER A 292 -5.88 25.30 -17.85
C SER A 292 -6.57 26.30 -18.78
N THR A 293 -6.16 26.37 -20.04
CA THR A 293 -6.82 27.21 -21.05
C THR A 293 -8.27 26.79 -21.25
N TYR A 294 -8.54 25.50 -21.40
CA TYR A 294 -9.90 24.98 -21.53
C TYR A 294 -10.75 25.26 -20.28
N ALA A 295 -10.19 25.09 -19.09
CA ALA A 295 -10.87 25.38 -17.83
C ALA A 295 -11.22 26.87 -17.67
N ILE A 296 -10.30 27.76 -18.06
CA ILE A 296 -10.54 29.21 -18.07
C ILE A 296 -11.66 29.56 -19.05
N LEU A 297 -11.63 29.01 -20.28
CA LEU A 297 -12.68 29.23 -21.28
C LEU A 297 -14.04 28.70 -20.80
N TRP A 298 -14.06 27.52 -20.18
CA TRP A 298 -15.28 26.94 -19.62
C TRP A 298 -15.84 27.80 -18.47
N LEU A 299 -15.00 28.24 -17.53
CA LEU A 299 -15.41 29.14 -16.44
C LEU A 299 -15.94 30.47 -16.98
N GLY A 300 -15.27 31.04 -17.99
CA GLY A 300 -15.73 32.24 -18.68
C GLY A 300 -17.08 32.05 -19.37
N ALA A 301 -17.30 30.90 -20.02
CA ALA A 301 -18.57 30.58 -20.67
C ALA A 301 -19.70 30.39 -19.64
N VAL A 302 -19.45 29.69 -18.53
CA VAL A 302 -20.40 29.54 -17.42
C VAL A 302 -20.74 30.88 -16.81
N TYR A 303 -19.74 31.74 -16.57
CA TYR A 303 -19.93 33.08 -16.06
C TYR A 303 -20.76 33.95 -17.02
N GLN A 304 -20.42 33.98 -18.31
CA GLN A 304 -21.17 34.74 -19.31
C GLN A 304 -22.61 34.23 -19.45
N TYR A 305 -22.82 32.92 -19.42
CA TYR A 305 -24.15 32.32 -19.45
C TYR A 305 -24.97 32.73 -18.22
N GLY A 306 -24.39 32.64 -17.01
CA GLY A 306 -25.01 33.08 -15.77
C GLY A 306 -25.29 34.58 -15.73
N ALA A 307 -24.36 35.41 -16.22
CA ALA A 307 -24.50 36.88 -16.26
C ALA A 307 -25.61 37.33 -17.23
N ARG A 308 -25.65 36.78 -18.45
CA ARG A 308 -26.72 37.06 -19.42
C ARG A 308 -28.10 36.65 -18.89
N ARG A 309 -28.14 35.58 -18.10
CA ARG A 309 -29.36 35.12 -17.41
C ARG A 309 -29.80 36.09 -16.33
N LEU A 310 -28.87 36.55 -15.52
CA LEU A 310 -29.13 37.55 -14.49
C LEU A 310 -29.71 38.83 -15.11
N GLN A 311 -29.10 39.29 -16.21
CA GLN A 311 -29.55 40.47 -16.95
C GLN A 311 -30.93 40.28 -17.58
N ALA A 312 -31.21 39.12 -18.18
CA ALA A 312 -32.54 38.81 -18.72
C ALA A 312 -33.64 38.70 -17.64
N GLN A 313 -33.25 38.60 -16.36
CA GLN A 313 -34.13 38.52 -15.20
C GLN A 313 -34.09 39.81 -14.36
N GLU A 314 -33.61 40.95 -14.90
CA GLU A 314 -33.53 42.24 -14.17
C GLU A 314 -34.87 42.66 -13.52
N GLY A 315 -36.01 42.34 -14.13
CA GLY A 315 -37.34 42.55 -13.55
C GLY A 315 -37.64 41.67 -12.31
N VAL A 316 -37.07 40.47 -12.24
CA VAL A 316 -37.19 39.56 -11.08
C VAL A 316 -36.25 39.97 -9.96
N LEU A 317 -35.01 40.35 -10.29
CA LEU A 317 -34.05 40.87 -9.31
C LEU A 317 -34.53 42.18 -8.68
N SER A 318 -35.06 43.11 -9.47
CA SER A 318 -35.64 44.36 -8.96
C SER A 318 -36.92 44.13 -8.15
N SER A 319 -37.82 43.24 -8.58
CA SER A 319 -39.02 42.86 -7.80
C SER A 319 -38.74 42.06 -6.52
N LEU A 320 -37.54 41.46 -6.40
CA LEU A 320 -37.08 40.87 -5.15
C LEU A 320 -36.62 41.93 -4.14
N PHE A 321 -36.20 43.11 -4.58
CA PHE A 321 -35.84 44.24 -3.70
C PHE A 321 -36.98 45.25 -3.49
N THR A 322 -38.06 45.22 -4.29
CA THR A 322 -39.30 45.99 -4.05
C THR A 322 -40.36 45.15 -3.34
N ASN A 323 -41.15 45.73 -2.42
CA ASN A 323 -42.08 45.02 -1.52
C ASN A 323 -43.31 44.38 -2.19
N GLU A 324 -43.30 44.19 -3.50
CA GLU A 324 -44.45 43.70 -4.26
C GLU A 324 -44.58 42.18 -4.30
N VAL A 325 -43.55 41.43 -3.84
CA VAL A 325 -43.53 39.96 -3.87
C VAL A 325 -43.55 39.40 -2.44
N GLY A 326 -44.37 38.37 -2.19
CA GLY A 326 -44.54 37.76 -0.86
C GLY A 326 -43.22 37.26 -0.24
N GLU A 327 -43.11 37.33 1.10
CA GLU A 327 -41.87 37.05 1.84
C GLU A 327 -41.25 35.67 1.53
N ALA A 328 -42.08 34.63 1.36
CA ALA A 328 -41.61 33.27 1.11
C ALA A 328 -40.85 33.14 -0.22
N THR A 329 -41.31 33.83 -1.27
CA THR A 329 -40.67 33.84 -2.59
C THR A 329 -39.34 34.61 -2.60
N ARG A 330 -39.23 35.67 -1.80
CA ARG A 330 -37.97 36.43 -1.60
C ARG A 330 -36.89 35.62 -0.89
N TRP A 331 -37.26 34.87 0.14
CA TRP A 331 -36.33 34.00 0.84
C TRP A 331 -35.82 32.87 -0.07
N LEU A 332 -36.70 32.27 -0.88
CA LEU A 332 -36.31 31.19 -1.80
C LEU A 332 -35.29 31.64 -2.85
N SER A 333 -35.46 32.85 -3.41
CA SER A 333 -34.54 33.41 -4.39
C SER A 333 -33.22 33.87 -3.78
N LEU A 334 -33.22 34.44 -2.57
CA LEU A 334 -31.98 34.77 -1.84
C LEU A 334 -31.15 33.52 -1.55
N VAL A 335 -31.80 32.43 -1.14
CA VAL A 335 -31.16 31.12 -0.96
C VAL A 335 -30.62 30.58 -2.29
N GLY A 336 -31.35 30.72 -3.39
CA GLY A 336 -30.88 30.35 -4.73
C GLY A 336 -29.65 31.15 -5.19
N PHE A 337 -29.63 32.45 -4.93
CA PHE A 337 -28.47 33.32 -5.20
C PHE A 337 -27.27 32.99 -4.32
N ALA A 338 -27.48 32.72 -3.04
CA ALA A 338 -26.44 32.26 -2.12
C ALA A 338 -25.86 30.91 -2.55
N LEU A 339 -26.69 29.98 -3.05
CA LEU A 339 -26.26 28.70 -3.62
C LEU A 339 -25.43 28.89 -4.89
N LEU A 340 -25.84 29.79 -5.79
CA LEU A 340 -25.09 30.10 -7.00
C LEU A 340 -23.73 30.76 -6.68
N ALA A 341 -23.73 31.71 -5.75
CA ALA A 341 -22.50 32.32 -5.23
C ALA A 341 -21.61 31.28 -4.55
N ALA A 342 -22.18 30.33 -3.81
CA ALA A 342 -21.45 29.21 -3.23
C ALA A 342 -20.84 28.30 -4.30
N VAL A 343 -21.52 28.01 -5.41
CA VAL A 343 -20.98 27.19 -6.52
C VAL A 343 -19.76 27.86 -7.18
N VAL A 344 -19.70 29.19 -7.20
CA VAL A 344 -18.56 29.96 -7.74
C VAL A 344 -17.45 30.16 -6.70
N MET A 345 -17.81 30.40 -5.44
CA MET A 345 -16.86 30.69 -4.35
C MET A 345 -16.25 29.43 -3.72
N LEU A 346 -16.96 28.30 -3.71
CA LEU A 346 -16.44 27.02 -3.20
C LEU A 346 -15.17 26.57 -3.94
N PRO A 347 -15.10 26.59 -5.29
CA PRO A 347 -13.85 26.30 -6.00
C PRO A 347 -12.70 27.25 -5.62
N VAL A 348 -12.98 28.53 -5.39
CA VAL A 348 -11.96 29.52 -5.00
C VAL A 348 -11.44 29.28 -3.58
N LEU A 349 -12.36 29.09 -2.62
CA LEU A 349 -12.02 28.74 -1.23
C LEU A 349 -11.32 27.39 -1.12
N TYR A 350 -11.67 26.46 -2.01
CA TYR A 350 -11.05 25.15 -2.11
C TYR A 350 -9.58 25.25 -2.53
N VAL A 351 -9.27 26.10 -3.52
CA VAL A 351 -7.88 26.41 -3.91
C VAL A 351 -7.11 27.05 -2.74
N ALA A 352 -7.72 27.94 -1.97
CA ALA A 352 -7.10 28.54 -0.79
C ALA A 352 -6.82 27.51 0.33
N TRP A 353 -7.72 26.54 0.55
CA TRP A 353 -7.53 25.47 1.54
C TRP A 353 -6.38 24.52 1.19
N ILE A 354 -6.13 24.26 -0.09
CA ILE A 354 -4.99 23.45 -0.56
C ILE A 354 -3.67 24.05 -0.08
N LEU A 355 -3.54 25.38 -0.16
CA LEU A 355 -2.37 26.11 0.27
C LEU A 355 -2.18 26.01 1.79
N ALA A 356 -3.25 26.21 2.56
CA ALA A 356 -3.22 26.11 4.02
C ALA A 356 -2.85 24.70 4.53
N ARG A 357 -3.33 23.65 3.86
CA ARG A 357 -3.03 22.26 4.23
C ARG A 357 -1.60 21.84 3.88
N GLY A 358 -0.99 22.44 2.86
CA GLY A 358 0.43 22.28 2.55
C GLY A 358 1.33 22.67 3.71
N LEU A 359 0.94 23.73 4.45
CA LEU A 359 1.62 24.21 5.65
C LEU A 359 1.46 23.26 6.86
N TRP A 360 0.26 22.71 7.08
CA TRP A 360 0.00 21.83 8.24
C TRP A 360 0.78 20.51 8.22
N ARG A 361 1.10 20.00 7.02
CA ARG A 361 1.89 18.76 6.86
C ARG A 361 3.34 18.86 7.30
N LEU A 362 3.86 20.08 7.43
CA LEU A 362 5.20 20.33 7.98
C LEU A 362 5.22 20.23 9.52
N ALA A 363 4.05 20.26 10.18
CA ALA A 363 3.94 20.37 11.64
C ALA A 363 3.42 19.11 12.37
N ALA A 364 2.83 18.13 11.65
CA ALA A 364 2.12 17.00 12.25
C ALA A 364 2.94 15.80 12.83
N PRO A 365 4.21 15.55 12.48
CA PRO A 365 4.93 14.37 12.99
C PRO A 365 5.24 14.38 14.51
N SER A 366 5.06 15.49 15.21
CA SER A 366 5.43 15.66 16.62
C SER A 366 4.35 15.29 17.65
N LEU A 367 3.10 15.03 17.22
CA LEU A 367 1.95 14.92 18.14
C LEU A 367 1.38 13.50 18.32
N MET A 368 1.73 12.53 17.48
CA MET A 368 1.03 11.23 17.40
C MET A 368 1.81 10.02 17.95
N ALA A 369 2.89 10.27 18.71
CA ALA A 369 3.73 9.21 19.29
C ALA A 369 3.27 8.72 20.68
N ALA A 370 2.24 9.32 21.29
CA ALA A 370 1.91 9.09 22.70
C ALA A 370 0.76 8.07 22.96
N GLU A 371 0.04 7.61 21.94
CA GLU A 371 -1.26 6.94 22.16
C GLU A 371 -1.24 5.40 21.99
N ARG A 372 -0.11 4.80 21.58
CA ARG A 372 -0.04 3.36 21.25
C ARG A 372 0.47 2.44 22.35
N ALA A 373 0.74 2.97 23.55
CA ALA A 373 1.36 2.20 24.64
C ALA A 373 0.39 1.56 25.65
N ALA A 374 -0.93 1.56 25.42
CA ALA A 374 -1.90 1.35 26.50
C ALA A 374 -2.74 0.05 26.49
N HIS A 375 -2.68 -0.83 25.50
CA HIS A 375 -3.47 -2.09 25.49
C HIS A 375 -2.54 -3.21 24.99
N GLU A 376 -2.19 -4.24 25.77
CA GLU A 376 -2.96 -5.48 25.97
C GLU A 376 -2.33 -6.35 27.10
N ARG A 377 -3.14 -7.09 27.88
CA ARG A 377 -2.73 -8.19 28.79
C ARG A 377 -3.67 -9.39 28.58
N PRO A 378 -3.19 -10.65 28.50
CA PRO A 378 -4.04 -11.83 28.61
C PRO A 378 -3.78 -12.65 29.89
N ALA A 379 -4.78 -13.47 30.23
CA ALA A 379 -5.02 -14.14 31.50
C ALA A 379 -4.56 -15.62 31.56
N GLY A 380 -4.35 -16.12 32.80
CA GLY A 380 -4.70 -17.47 33.30
C GLY A 380 -4.05 -18.71 32.69
N MET A 381 -3.28 -19.46 33.50
CA MET A 381 -2.22 -20.36 33.05
C MET A 381 -2.40 -21.81 33.57
N ALA A 382 -2.72 -22.76 32.68
CA ALA A 382 -2.68 -24.22 32.94
C ALA A 382 -1.34 -24.81 32.44
N ARG A 383 -0.93 -25.99 32.95
CA ARG A 383 0.27 -26.69 32.45
C ARG A 383 0.02 -27.20 31.01
N PRO A 384 0.89 -26.89 30.04
CA PRO A 384 0.73 -27.34 28.66
C PRO A 384 0.94 -28.85 28.49
N VAL A 385 0.32 -29.41 27.44
CA VAL A 385 0.40 -30.85 27.11
C VAL A 385 1.82 -31.19 26.61
N GLU A 386 2.33 -32.39 26.92
CA GLU A 386 3.71 -32.80 26.61
C GLU A 386 4.11 -32.62 25.13
N SER A 387 3.20 -32.93 24.19
CA SER A 387 3.43 -32.70 22.76
C SER A 387 3.63 -31.23 22.40
N GLU A 388 3.02 -30.33 23.15
CA GLU A 388 3.16 -28.88 23.00
C GLU A 388 4.49 -28.40 23.57
N VAL A 389 4.93 -28.97 24.70
CA VAL A 389 6.24 -28.69 25.31
C VAL A 389 7.37 -29.12 24.38
N VAL A 390 7.35 -30.34 23.83
CA VAL A 390 8.40 -30.81 22.91
C VAL A 390 8.48 -29.91 21.67
N ARG A 391 7.33 -29.56 21.09
CA ARG A 391 7.26 -28.61 19.96
C ARG A 391 7.81 -27.23 20.33
N PHE A 392 7.47 -26.76 21.53
CA PHE A 392 7.95 -25.48 22.04
C PHE A 392 9.46 -25.50 22.27
N LEU A 393 10.02 -26.50 22.95
CA LEU A 393 11.46 -26.60 23.19
C LEU A 393 12.23 -26.72 21.87
N GLY A 394 11.73 -27.49 20.90
CA GLY A 394 12.32 -27.57 19.55
C GLY A 394 12.30 -26.25 18.77
N SER A 395 11.51 -25.26 19.21
CA SER A 395 11.49 -23.91 18.64
C SER A 395 12.41 -22.92 19.37
N THR A 396 13.03 -23.32 20.47
CA THR A 396 14.03 -22.52 21.20
C THR A 396 15.40 -22.66 20.53
N LEU A 397 16.23 -21.62 20.62
CA LEU A 397 17.54 -21.58 19.98
C LEU A 397 18.48 -22.69 20.45
N LEU A 398 18.49 -22.93 21.76
CA LEU A 398 19.43 -23.85 22.36
C LEU A 398 19.02 -25.31 22.13
N LEU A 399 17.73 -25.60 22.31
CA LEU A 399 17.24 -26.98 22.29
C LEU A 399 16.80 -27.40 20.87
N GLY A 400 16.50 -26.46 19.98
CA GLY A 400 16.13 -26.76 18.58
C GLY A 400 17.23 -27.42 17.75
N GLN A 401 18.47 -27.45 18.25
CA GLN A 401 19.59 -28.16 17.62
C GLN A 401 19.63 -29.66 17.97
N LEU A 402 18.84 -30.09 18.95
CA LEU A 402 18.80 -31.49 19.37
C LEU A 402 17.89 -32.34 18.47
N PRO A 403 18.24 -33.62 18.24
CA PRO A 403 17.36 -34.60 17.62
C PRO A 403 15.99 -34.70 18.34
N PRO A 404 14.92 -35.09 17.64
CA PRO A 404 13.58 -35.20 18.23
C PRO A 404 13.49 -36.13 19.45
N ASP A 405 14.32 -37.16 19.52
CA ASP A 405 14.36 -38.10 20.64
C ASP A 405 15.04 -37.48 21.87
N ASP A 406 16.13 -36.75 21.67
CA ASP A 406 16.83 -36.02 22.74
C ASP A 406 15.97 -34.87 23.29
N LEU A 407 15.23 -34.16 22.41
CA LEU A 407 14.25 -33.16 22.81
C LEU A 407 13.16 -33.72 23.73
N ARG A 408 12.69 -34.95 23.48
CA ARG A 408 11.72 -35.61 24.37
C ARG A 408 12.32 -35.92 25.72
N GLN A 409 13.58 -36.37 25.76
CA GLN A 409 14.28 -36.61 27.03
C GLN A 409 14.49 -35.32 27.83
N VAL A 410 14.86 -34.22 27.16
CA VAL A 410 14.98 -32.90 27.80
C VAL A 410 13.62 -32.43 28.32
N ALA A 411 12.55 -32.53 27.51
CA ALA A 411 11.21 -32.14 27.93
C ALA A 411 10.73 -32.91 29.17
N ALA A 412 10.98 -34.22 29.21
CA ALA A 412 10.64 -35.08 30.35
C ALA A 412 11.46 -34.76 31.62
N SER A 413 12.69 -34.27 31.46
CA SER A 413 13.59 -33.93 32.58
C SER A 413 13.36 -32.50 33.11
N MET A 414 12.63 -31.66 32.37
CA MET A 414 12.34 -30.29 32.77
C MET A 414 11.20 -30.19 33.80
N LYS A 415 11.42 -29.41 34.86
CA LYS A 415 10.39 -29.07 35.85
C LYS A 415 9.64 -27.81 35.44
N PHE A 416 8.31 -27.89 35.40
CA PHE A 416 7.47 -26.70 35.17
C PHE A 416 7.26 -25.92 36.45
N LEU A 417 7.52 -24.62 36.40
CA LEU A 417 7.43 -23.69 37.52
C LEU A 417 6.54 -22.52 37.11
N THR A 418 5.73 -22.01 38.03
CA THR A 418 5.00 -20.76 37.87
C THR A 418 5.47 -19.81 38.95
N VAL A 419 5.90 -18.62 38.56
CA VAL A 419 6.40 -17.57 39.46
C VAL A 419 5.54 -16.33 39.34
N GLU A 420 5.22 -15.71 40.47
CA GLU A 420 4.42 -14.49 40.51
C GLU A 420 5.26 -13.27 40.13
N ALA A 421 4.58 -12.20 39.70
CA ALA A 421 5.22 -10.92 39.44
C ALA A 421 5.98 -10.43 40.68
N GLY A 422 7.20 -9.94 40.50
CA GLY A 422 8.10 -9.49 41.55
C GLY A 422 9.03 -10.57 42.11
N THR A 423 8.79 -11.86 41.82
CA THR A 423 9.60 -12.97 42.34
C THR A 423 11.02 -12.93 41.80
N MET A 424 12.02 -13.01 42.68
CA MET A 424 13.42 -13.16 42.28
C MET A 424 13.73 -14.63 41.99
N VAL A 425 13.95 -14.97 40.72
CA VAL A 425 14.19 -16.34 40.26
C VAL A 425 15.66 -16.72 40.40
N ILE A 426 16.56 -15.78 40.14
CA ILE A 426 18.01 -15.93 40.33
C ILE A 426 18.51 -14.70 41.08
N ARG A 427 19.38 -14.89 42.07
CA ARG A 427 20.17 -13.80 42.64
C ARG A 427 21.60 -13.88 42.13
N GLU A 428 22.18 -12.73 41.87
CA GLU A 428 23.60 -12.60 41.55
C GLU A 428 24.43 -13.20 42.70
N ARG A 429 25.59 -13.78 42.36
CA ARG A 429 26.55 -14.44 43.26
C ARG A 429 26.07 -15.76 43.89
N ASP A 430 24.79 -16.12 43.78
CA ASP A 430 24.32 -17.45 44.18
C ASP A 430 24.97 -18.55 43.34
N ARG A 431 24.93 -19.79 43.84
CA ARG A 431 25.42 -20.94 43.08
C ARG A 431 24.41 -21.31 41.99
N GLY A 432 24.88 -21.49 40.75
CA GLY A 432 24.02 -21.91 39.64
C GLY A 432 23.78 -23.41 39.61
N GLU A 433 22.56 -23.84 39.95
CA GLU A 433 22.18 -25.27 39.99
C GLU A 433 21.20 -25.71 38.89
N ALA A 434 20.62 -24.75 38.17
CA ALA A 434 19.70 -25.00 37.07
C ALA A 434 19.77 -23.91 36.00
N MET A 435 19.32 -24.22 34.79
CA MET A 435 18.95 -23.22 33.79
C MET A 435 17.43 -23.18 33.66
N PHE A 436 16.92 -22.07 33.15
CA PHE A 436 15.49 -21.85 32.99
C PHE A 436 15.16 -21.46 31.55
N VAL A 437 13.99 -21.89 31.09
CA VAL A 437 13.40 -21.50 29.81
C VAL A 437 12.07 -20.82 30.09
N VAL A 438 11.88 -19.59 29.59
CA VAL A 438 10.61 -18.88 29.75
C VAL A 438 9.57 -19.48 28.81
N TYR A 439 8.54 -20.10 29.36
CA TYR A 439 7.42 -20.62 28.58
C TYR A 439 6.39 -19.51 28.29
N SER A 440 6.05 -18.71 29.29
CA SER A 440 5.13 -17.58 29.15
C SER A 440 5.45 -16.52 30.21
N GLY A 441 5.15 -15.25 29.94
CA GLY A 441 5.48 -14.12 30.83
C GLY A 441 6.82 -13.45 30.51
N ARG A 442 7.31 -12.65 31.45
CA ARG A 442 8.50 -11.78 31.27
C ARG A 442 9.30 -11.65 32.55
N VAL A 443 10.62 -11.75 32.40
CA VAL A 443 11.60 -11.52 33.46
C VAL A 443 12.58 -10.41 33.07
N GLU A 444 13.04 -9.65 34.06
CA GLU A 444 14.10 -8.64 33.92
C GLU A 444 15.41 -9.19 34.48
N VAL A 445 16.51 -8.88 33.80
CA VAL A 445 17.88 -9.17 34.23
C VAL A 445 18.47 -7.91 34.84
N LEU A 446 18.99 -8.04 36.05
CA LEU A 446 19.49 -6.95 36.87
C LEU A 446 20.95 -7.22 37.22
N LYS A 447 21.79 -6.18 37.21
CA LYS A 447 23.18 -6.22 37.69
C LYS A 447 23.28 -5.41 38.97
N GLU A 448 23.87 -5.97 40.01
CA GLU A 448 24.20 -5.20 41.21
C GLU A 448 25.41 -4.30 40.94
N THR A 449 25.30 -3.01 41.28
CA THR A 449 26.39 -2.04 41.19
C THR A 449 27.27 -2.09 42.45
N GLU A 450 28.46 -1.50 42.40
CA GLU A 450 29.36 -1.43 43.57
C GLU A 450 28.75 -0.68 44.77
N ALA A 451 27.79 0.21 44.50
CA ALA A 451 27.03 0.94 45.51
C ALA A 451 25.84 0.16 46.10
N GLY A 452 25.57 -1.06 45.61
CA GLY A 452 24.43 -1.89 46.03
C GLY A 452 23.11 -1.64 45.29
N ASP A 453 23.08 -0.67 44.36
CA ASP A 453 21.90 -0.42 43.51
C ASP A 453 21.77 -1.46 42.40
N GLN A 454 20.53 -1.78 42.00
CA GLN A 454 20.24 -2.70 40.90
C GLN A 454 20.10 -1.95 39.57
N MET A 455 21.02 -2.20 38.64
CA MET A 455 21.00 -1.67 37.28
C MET A 455 20.26 -2.63 36.34
N PHE A 456 19.28 -2.11 35.60
CA PHE A 456 18.60 -2.86 34.54
C PHE A 456 19.55 -3.23 33.40
N VAL A 457 19.50 -4.50 32.96
CA VAL A 457 20.37 -5.03 31.90
C VAL A 457 19.56 -5.41 30.66
N ALA A 458 18.49 -6.18 30.83
CA ALA A 458 17.70 -6.70 29.72
C ALA A 458 16.33 -7.24 30.19
N ASN A 459 15.38 -7.39 29.27
CA ASN A 459 14.15 -8.17 29.46
C ASN A 459 14.21 -9.46 28.65
N LEU A 460 13.74 -10.55 29.24
CA LEU A 460 13.59 -11.87 28.62
C LEU A 460 12.12 -12.28 28.66
N GLY A 461 11.65 -12.95 27.61
CA GLY A 461 10.26 -13.40 27.45
C GLY A 461 10.21 -14.81 26.84
N THR A 462 9.03 -15.22 26.37
CA THR A 462 8.79 -16.57 25.85
C THR A 462 9.88 -17.06 24.87
N GLY A 463 10.41 -18.25 25.15
CA GLY A 463 11.46 -18.93 24.38
C GLY A 463 12.88 -18.63 24.86
N ASP A 464 13.06 -17.67 25.77
CA ASP A 464 14.38 -17.33 26.29
C ASP A 464 14.92 -18.32 27.29
N VAL A 465 16.23 -18.55 27.19
CA VAL A 465 17.01 -19.30 28.15
C VAL A 465 17.78 -18.33 29.04
N PHE A 466 17.81 -18.60 30.34
CA PHE A 466 18.67 -17.88 31.27
C PHE A 466 19.25 -18.79 32.36
N GLY A 467 20.39 -18.36 32.91
CA GLY A 467 21.11 -19.10 33.96
C GLY A 467 22.09 -20.14 33.43
N GLU A 468 22.23 -20.28 32.13
CA GLU A 468 23.14 -21.19 31.44
C GLU A 468 24.62 -20.83 31.64
N VAL A 469 24.99 -19.54 31.75
CA VAL A 469 26.39 -19.11 31.95
C VAL A 469 27.02 -19.75 33.18
N ALA A 470 26.30 -19.72 34.32
CA ALA A 470 26.78 -20.30 35.57
C ALA A 470 26.96 -21.82 35.48
N LEU A 471 26.17 -22.48 34.63
CA LEU A 471 26.34 -23.91 34.34
C LEU A 471 27.59 -24.16 33.50
N LEU A 472 27.70 -23.47 32.37
CA LEU A 472 28.77 -23.64 31.37
C LEU A 472 30.16 -23.26 31.87
N GLU A 473 30.27 -22.17 32.63
CA GLU A 473 31.56 -21.65 33.10
C GLU A 473 31.91 -22.11 34.52
N ASN A 474 30.99 -22.83 35.17
CA ASN A 474 31.11 -23.24 36.56
C ASN A 474 31.42 -22.06 37.51
N LEU A 475 30.79 -20.91 37.24
CA LEU A 475 30.90 -19.68 38.00
C LEU A 475 29.64 -19.46 38.86
N PRO A 476 29.72 -18.61 39.90
CA PRO A 476 28.53 -18.04 40.55
C PRO A 476 27.63 -17.33 39.53
N ARG A 477 26.35 -17.16 39.86
CA ARG A 477 25.39 -16.42 39.04
C ARG A 477 25.92 -15.01 38.78
N THR A 478 26.01 -14.64 37.52
CA THR A 478 26.62 -13.36 37.09
C THR A 478 25.64 -12.18 37.11
N ARG A 479 24.33 -12.45 37.20
CA ARG A 479 23.24 -11.46 37.25
C ARG A 479 22.06 -11.99 38.05
N SER A 480 21.27 -11.07 38.60
CA SER A 480 19.96 -11.37 39.18
C SER A 480 18.88 -11.39 38.09
N VAL A 481 17.83 -12.19 38.28
CA VAL A 481 16.69 -12.29 37.35
C VAL A 481 15.40 -12.25 38.14
N LYS A 482 14.54 -11.27 37.85
CA LYS A 482 13.28 -11.03 38.55
C LYS A 482 12.09 -11.12 37.59
N ALA A 483 11.01 -11.77 38.01
CA ALA A 483 9.77 -11.79 37.24
C ALA A 483 9.10 -10.41 37.26
N VAL A 484 8.76 -9.86 36.10
CA VAL A 484 8.06 -8.58 35.98
C VAL A 484 6.55 -8.78 35.97
N GLU A 485 6.12 -9.93 35.45
CA GLU A 485 4.74 -10.41 35.44
C GLU A 485 4.67 -11.89 35.84
N ALA A 486 3.46 -12.43 36.00
CA ALA A 486 3.28 -13.86 36.22
C ALA A 486 3.93 -14.64 35.08
N THR A 487 4.92 -15.47 35.41
CA THR A 487 5.80 -16.11 34.44
C THR A 487 5.82 -17.62 34.66
N GLN A 488 5.67 -18.40 33.60
CA GLN A 488 5.91 -19.84 33.61
C GLN A 488 7.30 -20.14 33.06
N LEU A 489 7.99 -21.03 33.74
CA LEU A 489 9.36 -21.43 33.45
C LEU A 489 9.47 -22.95 33.37
N PHE A 490 10.33 -23.44 32.49
CA PHE A 490 10.87 -24.80 32.57
C PHE A 490 12.27 -24.74 33.15
N ALA A 491 12.53 -25.47 34.24
CA ALA A 491 13.84 -25.57 34.86
C ALA A 491 14.50 -26.91 34.50
N LEU A 492 15.76 -26.87 34.07
CA LEU A 492 16.61 -28.03 33.84
C LEU A 492 17.79 -27.99 34.82
N THR A 493 18.00 -29.07 35.56
CA THR A 493 19.07 -29.13 36.57
C THR A 493 20.45 -29.17 35.91
N ARG A 494 21.50 -28.81 36.65
CA ARG A 494 22.90 -28.92 36.18
C ARG A 494 23.23 -30.34 35.70
N ALA A 495 22.84 -31.37 36.46
CA ALA A 495 23.14 -32.75 36.11
C ALA A 495 22.49 -33.17 34.78
N ASP A 496 21.26 -32.71 34.53
CA ASP A 496 20.55 -33.00 33.29
C ASP A 496 21.07 -32.12 32.14
N PHE A 497 21.47 -30.88 32.42
CA PHE A 497 22.12 -29.98 31.46
C PHE A 497 23.43 -30.57 30.93
N ASP A 498 24.31 -31.03 31.82
CA ASP A 498 25.59 -31.62 31.44
C ASP A 498 25.37 -32.93 30.64
N ARG A 499 24.40 -33.75 31.08
CA ARG A 499 24.11 -35.05 30.45
C ARG A 499 23.42 -34.93 29.09
N LEU A 500 22.48 -34.01 28.92
CA LEU A 500 21.60 -33.95 27.74
C LEU A 500 22.02 -32.87 26.74
N LEU A 501 22.64 -31.77 27.19
CA LEU A 501 22.98 -30.64 26.31
C LEU A 501 24.48 -30.56 26.02
N VAL A 502 25.33 -30.61 27.05
CA VAL A 502 26.78 -30.49 26.84
C VAL A 502 27.35 -31.69 26.07
N SER A 503 26.87 -32.90 26.38
CA SER A 503 27.26 -34.12 25.66
C SER A 503 26.86 -34.12 24.18
N ALA A 504 25.68 -33.55 23.86
CA ALA A 504 25.10 -33.59 22.52
C ALA A 504 25.58 -32.44 21.62
N LEU A 505 25.69 -31.21 22.15
CA LEU A 505 25.98 -30.00 21.38
C LEU A 505 27.40 -29.45 21.59
N GLY A 506 28.03 -29.76 22.73
CA GLY A 506 29.31 -29.21 23.14
C GLY A 506 29.22 -27.78 23.72
N THR A 507 30.08 -27.47 24.69
CA THR A 507 30.08 -26.20 25.44
C THR A 507 30.21 -24.96 24.55
N LYS A 508 31.01 -25.05 23.47
CA LYS A 508 31.26 -23.91 22.56
C LYS A 508 30.00 -23.54 21.78
N THR A 509 29.30 -24.51 21.21
CA THR A 509 28.09 -24.29 20.41
C THR A 509 26.97 -23.64 21.24
N ILE A 510 26.81 -24.11 22.49
CA ILE A 510 25.83 -23.56 23.44
C ILE A 510 26.15 -22.09 23.74
N ARG A 511 27.43 -21.79 24.03
CA ARG A 511 27.90 -20.43 24.28
C ARG A 511 27.66 -19.52 23.08
N ASP A 512 28.08 -19.96 21.90
CA ASP A 512 27.98 -19.17 20.66
C ASP A 512 26.51 -18.86 20.34
N ALA A 513 25.63 -19.85 20.45
CA ALA A 513 24.19 -19.67 20.22
C ALA A 513 23.59 -18.60 21.15
N VAL A 514 23.85 -18.70 22.46
CA VAL A 514 23.35 -17.73 23.45
C VAL A 514 23.86 -16.32 23.16
N GLN A 515 25.14 -16.19 22.82
CA GLN A 515 25.74 -14.90 22.46
C GLN A 515 25.10 -14.30 21.20
N VAL A 516 24.88 -15.11 20.16
CA VAL A 516 24.20 -14.68 18.93
C VAL A 516 22.81 -14.12 19.27
N CYS A 517 22.00 -14.83 20.05
CA CYS A 517 20.65 -14.37 20.37
C CYS A 517 20.64 -13.08 21.20
N ALA A 518 21.48 -13.02 22.23
CA ALA A 518 21.58 -11.82 23.06
C ALA A 518 22.01 -10.60 22.23
N PHE A 519 22.91 -10.81 21.28
CA PHE A 519 23.39 -9.76 20.39
C PHE A 519 22.33 -9.35 19.35
N LEU A 520 21.71 -10.30 18.65
CA LEU A 520 20.67 -9.99 17.64
C LEU A 520 19.49 -9.24 18.26
N ARG A 521 19.04 -9.62 19.46
CA ARG A 521 17.93 -8.93 20.16
C ARG A 521 18.19 -7.47 20.46
N ARG A 522 19.46 -7.11 20.71
CA ARG A 522 19.86 -5.73 21.00
C ARG A 522 20.11 -4.93 19.72
N ASN A 523 20.24 -5.59 18.59
CA ASN A 523 20.54 -4.95 17.33
C ASN A 523 19.26 -4.27 16.79
N PRO A 524 19.31 -2.96 16.43
CA PRO A 524 18.16 -2.25 15.89
C PRO A 524 17.52 -2.91 14.66
N LEU A 525 18.31 -3.62 13.84
CA LEU A 525 17.83 -4.34 12.67
C LEU A 525 16.84 -5.47 13.02
N PHE A 526 17.01 -6.08 14.20
CA PHE A 526 16.22 -7.23 14.63
C PHE A 526 15.39 -6.95 15.90
N ALA A 527 15.40 -5.72 16.42
CA ALA A 527 14.77 -5.36 17.68
C ALA A 527 13.24 -5.59 17.69
N GLU A 528 12.58 -5.40 16.54
CA GLU A 528 11.13 -5.60 16.39
C GLU A 528 10.74 -7.04 16.01
N TRP A 529 11.71 -7.95 15.91
CA TRP A 529 11.43 -9.33 15.53
C TRP A 529 10.64 -10.05 16.62
N HIS A 530 9.64 -10.81 16.20
CA HIS A 530 9.04 -11.80 17.07
C HIS A 530 10.14 -12.82 17.51
N PRO A 531 10.17 -13.26 18.78
CA PRO A 531 11.23 -14.12 19.30
C PRO A 531 11.47 -15.40 18.46
N GLN A 532 10.40 -16.04 18.01
CA GLN A 532 10.45 -17.28 17.21
C GLN A 532 11.24 -17.16 15.88
N PRO A 533 10.90 -16.25 14.95
CA PRO A 533 11.74 -15.97 13.77
C PRO A 533 13.19 -15.63 14.11
N LEU A 534 13.42 -14.88 15.18
CA LEU A 534 14.75 -14.45 15.58
C LEU A 534 15.60 -15.64 16.03
N LEU A 535 15.01 -16.56 16.81
CA LEU A 535 15.63 -17.81 17.25
C LEU A 535 16.01 -18.69 16.04
N ARG A 536 15.12 -18.82 15.05
CA ARG A 536 15.40 -19.57 13.80
C ARG A 536 16.48 -18.90 12.96
N ALA A 537 16.52 -17.57 12.92
CA ALA A 537 17.58 -16.84 12.22
C ALA A 537 18.93 -17.01 12.94
N SER A 538 18.96 -16.95 14.27
CA SER A 538 20.20 -17.09 15.05
C SER A 538 20.91 -18.43 14.84
N SER A 539 20.18 -19.53 14.60
CA SER A 539 20.82 -20.82 14.29
C SER A 539 21.55 -20.84 12.94
N ALA A 540 21.24 -19.91 12.03
CA ALA A 540 21.92 -19.76 10.75
C ALA A 540 23.15 -18.84 10.81
N PHE A 541 23.33 -18.08 11.90
CA PHE A 541 24.49 -17.23 12.08
C PHE A 541 25.68 -18.02 12.65
N THR A 542 26.87 -17.74 12.12
CA THR A 542 28.12 -18.36 12.60
C THR A 542 29.16 -17.29 12.91
N PHE A 543 29.90 -17.46 14.00
CA PHE A 543 30.99 -16.54 14.33
C PHE A 543 32.21 -16.74 13.41
N ARG A 544 32.84 -15.63 13.03
CA ARG A 544 34.13 -15.57 12.34
C ARG A 544 35.02 -14.52 12.99
N ASP A 545 36.21 -14.96 13.36
CA ASP A 545 37.28 -14.09 13.88
C ASP A 545 38.14 -13.55 12.73
N PHE A 546 38.59 -12.31 12.87
CA PHE A 546 39.42 -11.60 11.91
C PHE A 546 40.62 -10.94 12.62
N LYS A 547 41.77 -10.96 11.95
CA LYS A 547 42.99 -10.28 12.36
C LYS A 547 43.09 -8.90 11.70
N PRO A 548 43.89 -7.97 12.25
CA PRO A 548 44.13 -6.67 11.62
C PRO A 548 44.60 -6.84 10.17
N GLY A 549 43.95 -6.14 9.23
CA GLY A 549 44.25 -6.20 7.80
C GLY A 549 43.48 -7.29 7.01
N ASP A 550 42.80 -8.22 7.68
CA ASP A 550 42.00 -9.23 6.99
C ASP A 550 40.85 -8.59 6.20
N ARG A 551 40.63 -9.09 4.98
CA ARG A 551 39.54 -8.63 4.10
C ARG A 551 38.29 -9.48 4.35
N VAL A 552 37.22 -8.84 4.84
CA VAL A 552 35.91 -9.47 5.05
C VAL A 552 35.13 -9.54 3.73
N ILE A 553 35.15 -8.44 2.97
CA ILE A 553 34.54 -8.32 1.65
C ILE A 553 35.55 -7.67 0.72
N GLU A 554 35.70 -8.20 -0.48
CA GLU A 554 36.57 -7.65 -1.52
C GLU A 554 35.76 -6.95 -2.61
N GLU A 555 36.09 -5.70 -2.92
CA GLU A 555 35.41 -4.91 -3.96
C GLU A 555 35.48 -5.61 -5.32
N ASN A 556 34.38 -5.53 -6.08
CA ASN A 556 34.19 -6.13 -7.40
C ASN A 556 34.28 -7.67 -7.44
N LYS A 557 34.34 -8.36 -6.29
CA LYS A 557 34.21 -9.82 -6.21
C LYS A 557 32.79 -10.22 -5.82
N ALA A 558 32.42 -11.47 -6.12
CA ALA A 558 31.17 -12.04 -5.65
C ALA A 558 31.16 -12.11 -4.11
N ASN A 559 30.07 -11.68 -3.50
CA ASN A 559 29.84 -11.80 -2.06
C ASN A 559 28.60 -12.68 -1.83
N ASP A 560 28.77 -13.75 -1.06
CA ASP A 560 27.74 -14.74 -0.75
C ASP A 560 27.27 -14.67 0.71
N SER A 561 27.73 -13.66 1.46
CA SER A 561 27.58 -13.62 2.90
C SER A 561 27.15 -12.23 3.38
N PHE A 562 26.20 -12.21 4.31
CA PHE A 562 25.84 -11.05 5.10
C PHE A 562 26.64 -11.07 6.40
N TRP A 563 27.17 -9.92 6.78
CA TRP A 563 28.06 -9.80 7.93
C TRP A 563 27.54 -8.77 8.92
N LEU A 564 27.49 -9.16 10.18
CA LEU A 564 27.09 -8.31 11.30
C LEU A 564 28.25 -8.24 12.29
N VAL A 565 28.74 -7.02 12.57
CA VAL A 565 29.91 -6.80 13.41
C VAL A 565 29.54 -7.03 14.87
N HIS A 566 30.15 -8.04 15.50
CA HIS A 566 29.94 -8.34 16.92
C HIS A 566 30.96 -7.59 17.79
N GLU A 567 32.25 -7.65 17.43
CA GLU A 567 33.35 -6.99 18.13
C GLU A 567 34.39 -6.44 17.14
N GLY A 568 35.10 -5.38 17.54
CA GLY A 568 36.15 -4.75 16.74
C GLY A 568 35.63 -3.64 15.81
N GLN A 569 36.53 -3.13 14.97
CA GLN A 569 36.24 -2.09 13.98
C GLN A 569 36.64 -2.54 12.58
N PHE A 570 35.79 -2.23 11.61
CA PHE A 570 35.98 -2.60 10.21
C PHE A 570 35.87 -1.37 9.33
N GLU A 571 36.83 -1.17 8.44
CA GLU A 571 36.88 -0.04 7.53
C GLU A 571 36.22 -0.41 6.20
N VAL A 572 35.35 0.47 5.69
CA VAL A 572 34.73 0.34 4.36
C VAL A 572 35.40 1.31 3.41
N ARG A 573 35.96 0.79 2.32
CA ARG A 573 36.56 1.58 1.23
C ARG A 573 35.84 1.32 -0.09
N VAL A 574 35.72 2.36 -0.90
CA VAL A 574 35.17 2.30 -2.27
C VAL A 574 36.20 2.93 -3.19
N GLN A 575 36.64 2.21 -4.23
CA GLN A 575 37.71 2.67 -5.12
C GLN A 575 38.97 3.15 -4.35
N GLY A 576 39.30 2.46 -3.26
CA GLY A 576 40.43 2.79 -2.39
C GLY A 576 40.23 3.97 -1.44
N GLN A 577 39.15 4.76 -1.57
CA GLN A 577 38.84 5.86 -0.65
C GLN A 577 38.07 5.38 0.57
N HIS A 578 38.44 5.88 1.76
CA HIS A 578 37.69 5.64 3.00
C HIS A 578 36.30 6.24 2.90
N LYS A 579 35.27 5.42 3.16
CA LYS A 579 33.88 5.87 3.15
C LYS A 579 33.27 5.93 4.54
N ARG A 580 33.53 4.91 5.37
CA ARG A 580 33.03 4.81 6.74
C ARG A 580 33.73 3.70 7.52
N THR A 581 33.57 3.73 8.83
CA THR A 581 34.00 2.65 9.74
C THR A 581 32.77 2.02 10.37
N LEU A 582 32.76 0.69 10.47
CA LEU A 582 31.71 -0.14 11.08
C LEU A 582 32.17 -0.57 12.46
N GLY A 583 31.30 -0.43 13.45
CA GLY A 583 31.49 -0.91 14.82
C GLY A 583 30.47 -1.97 15.23
N PRO A 584 30.49 -2.41 16.50
CA PRO A 584 29.54 -3.39 17.02
C PRO A 584 28.08 -3.00 16.76
N GLY A 585 27.33 -3.89 16.12
CA GLY A 585 25.94 -3.67 15.72
C GLY A 585 25.76 -3.25 14.25
N ASP A 586 26.81 -2.74 13.59
CA ASP A 586 26.77 -2.42 12.17
C ASP A 586 26.84 -3.67 11.29
N PHE A 587 26.38 -3.54 10.04
CA PHE A 587 26.38 -4.63 9.07
C PHE A 587 26.83 -4.22 7.66
N CYS A 588 27.28 -5.22 6.89
CA CYS A 588 27.68 -5.08 5.49
C CYS A 588 27.37 -6.34 4.66
N GLY A 589 27.46 -6.19 3.34
CA GLY A 589 27.24 -7.25 2.36
C GLY A 589 25.80 -7.31 1.80
N GLU A 590 24.86 -6.58 2.38
CA GLU A 590 23.44 -6.61 2.00
C GLU A 590 23.19 -6.17 0.55
N ILE A 591 23.98 -5.20 0.05
CA ILE A 591 23.81 -4.65 -1.30
C ILE A 591 24.03 -5.74 -2.35
N SER A 592 25.11 -6.50 -2.22
CA SER A 592 25.45 -7.58 -3.16
C SER A 592 24.40 -8.68 -3.16
N LEU A 593 23.88 -9.04 -1.98
CA LEU A 593 22.90 -10.10 -1.84
C LEU A 593 21.54 -9.69 -2.40
N LEU A 594 21.05 -8.48 -2.06
CA LEU A 594 19.74 -7.99 -2.50
C LEU A 594 19.71 -7.55 -3.96
N ARG A 595 20.84 -7.10 -4.52
CA ARG A 595 20.94 -6.73 -5.94
C ARG A 595 21.44 -7.84 -6.84
N ASN A 596 21.85 -8.97 -6.26
CA ASN A 596 22.52 -10.05 -6.97
C ASN A 596 23.72 -9.55 -7.81
N GLN A 597 24.53 -8.64 -7.23
CA GLN A 597 25.65 -7.97 -7.89
C GLN A 597 26.96 -8.19 -7.11
N PRO A 598 28.14 -8.02 -7.76
CA PRO A 598 29.42 -8.00 -7.05
C PRO A 598 29.46 -6.97 -5.92
N ALA A 599 30.39 -7.16 -4.98
CA ALA A 599 30.62 -6.22 -3.88
C ALA A 599 30.96 -4.82 -4.38
N SER A 600 30.18 -3.83 -3.96
CA SER A 600 30.38 -2.43 -4.31
C SER A 600 31.45 -1.72 -3.47
N ALA A 601 32.00 -2.40 -2.47
CA ALA A 601 32.97 -1.83 -1.53
C ALA A 601 33.85 -2.93 -0.94
N GLN A 602 35.07 -2.59 -0.58
CA GLN A 602 35.96 -3.42 0.22
C GLN A 602 35.71 -3.18 1.70
N VAL A 603 35.70 -4.25 2.50
CA VAL A 603 35.60 -4.17 3.96
C VAL A 603 36.79 -4.89 4.59
N THR A 604 37.56 -4.19 5.42
CA THR A 604 38.79 -4.68 6.05
C THR A 604 38.77 -4.49 7.55
N ALA A 605 39.27 -5.47 8.30
CA ALA A 605 39.42 -5.37 9.75
C ALA A 605 40.53 -4.37 10.10
N VAL A 606 40.24 -3.37 10.94
CA VAL A 606 41.24 -2.41 11.41
C VAL A 606 42.09 -3.01 12.54
N GLY A 607 41.46 -3.80 13.41
CA GLY A 607 42.09 -4.50 14.52
C GLY A 607 41.61 -5.96 14.60
N ALA A 608 41.91 -6.64 15.70
CA ALA A 608 41.26 -7.93 15.98
C ALA A 608 39.75 -7.70 16.14
N GLY A 609 38.95 -8.49 15.44
CA GLY A 609 37.50 -8.32 15.41
C GLY A 609 36.77 -9.64 15.18
N ARG A 610 35.48 -9.64 15.46
CA ARG A 610 34.60 -10.81 15.31
C ARG A 610 33.30 -10.39 14.66
N CYS A 611 32.86 -11.13 13.64
CA CYS A 611 31.59 -10.91 12.96
C CYS A 611 30.73 -12.16 12.99
N LEU A 612 29.42 -11.96 12.98
CA LEU A 612 28.44 -12.99 12.65
C LEU A 612 28.25 -13.04 11.13
N ARG A 613 28.40 -14.23 10.55
CA ARG A 613 28.20 -14.53 9.14
C ARG A 613 26.85 -15.21 8.95
N LEU A 614 26.08 -14.74 7.97
CA LEU A 614 24.87 -15.39 7.47
C LEU A 614 25.03 -15.63 5.96
N GLY A 615 24.79 -16.86 5.50
CA GLY A 615 24.90 -17.19 4.07
C GLY A 615 23.79 -16.55 3.23
N LYS A 616 24.00 -16.41 1.92
CA LYS A 616 23.07 -15.80 0.96
C LYS A 616 21.67 -16.43 1.03
N GLU A 617 21.57 -17.76 1.00
CA GLU A 617 20.28 -18.45 1.01
C GLU A 617 19.50 -18.18 2.30
N ASP A 618 20.18 -18.27 3.46
CA ASP A 618 19.57 -18.00 4.75
C ASP A 618 19.20 -16.52 4.90
N PHE A 619 20.01 -15.61 4.37
CA PHE A 619 19.71 -14.17 4.31
C PHE A 619 18.46 -13.88 3.46
N LEU A 620 18.37 -14.45 2.25
CA LEU A 620 17.18 -14.26 1.39
C LEU A 620 15.92 -14.90 1.98
N ARG A 621 16.09 -16.00 2.73
CA ARG A 621 15.00 -16.63 3.49
C ARG A 621 14.55 -15.76 4.65
N LEU A 622 15.50 -15.12 5.35
CA LEU A 622 15.24 -14.16 6.42
C LEU A 622 14.42 -12.97 5.90
N VAL A 623 14.85 -12.38 4.78
CA VAL A 623 14.17 -11.26 4.11
C VAL A 623 12.76 -11.63 3.62
N SER A 624 12.55 -12.85 3.13
CA SER A 624 11.23 -13.27 2.63
C SER A 624 10.27 -13.68 3.76
N GLN A 625 10.78 -14.15 4.90
CA GLN A 625 9.98 -14.51 6.07
C GLN A 625 9.36 -13.30 6.76
N ASP A 626 10.16 -12.24 6.97
CA ASP A 626 9.71 -11.05 7.68
C ASP A 626 9.75 -9.79 6.79
N PHE A 627 8.56 -9.25 6.54
CA PHE A 627 8.37 -8.07 5.70
C PHE A 627 9.03 -6.81 6.26
N VAL A 628 8.96 -6.59 7.57
CA VAL A 628 9.49 -5.38 8.22
C VAL A 628 11.00 -5.31 8.02
N THR A 629 11.66 -6.45 8.11
CA THR A 629 13.11 -6.57 7.93
C THR A 629 13.52 -6.41 6.49
N GLY A 630 12.79 -7.05 5.57
CA GLY A 630 13.02 -6.83 4.14
C GLY A 630 12.92 -5.34 3.79
N LEU A 631 11.90 -4.65 4.29
CA LEU A 631 11.76 -3.19 4.10
C LEU A 631 12.87 -2.38 4.75
N THR A 632 13.29 -2.74 5.97
CA THR A 632 14.34 -2.03 6.70
C THR A 632 15.68 -2.14 5.97
N LEU A 633 16.02 -3.36 5.53
CA LEU A 633 17.20 -3.61 4.71
C LEU A 633 17.14 -2.88 3.37
N GLU A 634 15.98 -2.86 2.71
CA GLU A 634 15.78 -2.13 1.44
C GLU A 634 15.92 -0.61 1.64
N ASN A 635 15.38 -0.05 2.72
CA ASN A 635 15.53 1.36 3.05
C ASN A 635 17.00 1.74 3.31
N VAL A 636 17.73 0.90 4.08
CA VAL A 636 19.16 1.13 4.34
C VAL A 636 19.96 1.03 3.05
N LEU A 637 19.61 0.09 2.16
CA LEU A 637 20.21 -0.05 0.84
C LEU A 637 20.02 1.23 0.01
N ASP A 638 18.79 1.77 -0.06
CA ASP A 638 18.50 3.00 -0.79
C ASP A 638 19.31 4.18 -0.26
N GLN A 639 19.39 4.35 1.07
CA GLN A 639 20.21 5.39 1.71
C GLN A 639 21.69 5.28 1.35
N ARG A 640 22.26 4.06 1.43
CA ARG A 640 23.68 3.81 1.15
C ARG A 640 24.02 4.09 -0.31
N LEU A 641 23.13 3.78 -1.23
CA LEU A 641 23.32 4.04 -2.66
C LEU A 641 23.25 5.52 -3.00
N THR A 642 22.28 6.24 -2.42
CA THR A 642 22.21 7.70 -2.58
C THR A 642 23.48 8.39 -2.09
N ALA A 643 24.04 7.94 -0.97
CA ALA A 643 25.31 8.41 -0.43
C ALA A 643 26.55 7.89 -1.18
N THR A 644 26.40 7.08 -2.23
CA THR A 644 27.52 6.70 -3.14
C THR A 644 27.46 7.47 -4.46
N ALA A 645 26.29 8.00 -4.81
CA ALA A 645 26.07 8.76 -6.03
C ALA A 645 26.36 10.27 -5.86
N SER A 646 26.43 10.74 -4.61
CA SER A 646 26.97 12.06 -4.20
C SER A 646 28.45 11.97 -3.89
#